data_AF-A0A098VQW0-F1
#
_entry.id   AF-A0A098VQW0-F1
#
_cell.length_a   1.000
_cell.length_b   1.000
_cell.length_c   1.000
_cell.angle_alpha   90.00
_cell.angle_beta   90.00
_cell.angle_gamma   90.00
#
_symmetry.space_group_name_H-M   'P 1'
#
loop_
_entity.id
_entity.type
_entity.pdbx_description
1 polymer ?
#
loop_
_entity_poly.entity_id
_entity_poly.type
_entity_poly.pdbx_seq_one_letter_code
_entity_poly.pdbx_strand_id
1 'polypeptide(L)'
;MSVMEKPIITPLLAKGTNKTDGKQFTRISFIPDLSKFKCNEKSIDQGHLSLFYRRVFDLAGTVKGISVFLNGKKIPISSFSSYARMYVESCAFGRGEPIESPLPLFHITVNDRWDVAVASSEEQFQQVSFVNSIHTSKGGTHVSLITDQLVSAISDALVKKNKGMSIKPFQVKSRLWVFVNCLIENPTFDSQTKETLTLRAAAFGSECQLPASFLTKIINNSGIVAMLQAEFLAAAKAKEDKELKKTDGRKSARLSGIPKLDDANFAGTKSASKCTLILTEGDSAKALAVSGLSVVGRDYFGVYPLRGKLLNVRDANENVEISAIKQILGLQHGRVYANNDALRYGRIMLMTDQDHDGSHIKGLLINFIDFFWPSLLKLPSGFLTAFITPIVVVTPKNRNSRPNRQISGVGIGARIDSTTGAISFYTIPEYENWKTIQTTHSLSLFLIKYYKGLGTSTSADAKKYFSSMNLHAKPFVSMTKADARKEWLHAFVPGTFLDCSTPQFTIEDFVQRELILFSMADNVRSIPSVIDGLKPGLRKILFSCFKRKLKQEIKVAQLAGYVSEHAAYHHGEASLCASIIGLAQDYTGSNNIPLLVPSGQFGTRLQGGKDAASPRYIFTCLSEISRLIFMESDDDLLVYLNDDGQSIEPEWYMPIIPMLLVNGSEGIGTGWSTFIPPFSPLEVIENVLRKIEEKPLVEMHPWYRCFSGSILCSESMGYKIYGKANLRYVCTDWVLNITELPVGVWTQNYKEFLESLIERSPALVKEFTEHHTDTCVSFSIKLGEAAIESAEAILDPHLVPSTNIATESFLKLFKLSSSISLTNMVAFDAGGHLKRYGSALEILEDWYLVRLNGYHRRKENLVSHLSREWKRLDAKMRFISEILQGTLVIARKSKADLVRELSEKGYEEDENGGGYDYLLGMPLWSLTAERILQLENERKEKEDELKLLLSKTPCDLWKTDLMTLKKFVSSSEYYSDHIGVRADVASQQIAYTEGEKPMKIIKLEQKEDPLRESKEPKETEKKPIPRNAKTSAHKKTSKPMQAKESKSMQAKKTKSLELNRAIGMVSSSESNPPTELTASASDPSITNQVPSPRTNNNSLLDRIQTMLSSSNISSAQATLSSPGINLAVNQSQHAATNVLPKTQRKPAKKSGSNSRDAGKSQLTLDISPVIRKPSSAKNILRRGIIKDDSSENESIASTDGEDPFHGSTEN
;
A
#
# COMPACT_ATOMS: atom_id res chain seq x y z
N MET A 1 78.21 14.32 -18.26
CA MET A 1 79.10 13.32 -18.91
C MET A 1 80.15 14.08 -19.70
N SER A 2 81.33 13.48 -19.89
CA SER A 2 82.41 14.06 -20.71
C SER A 2 82.05 14.11 -22.20
N VAL A 3 82.88 14.79 -22.99
CA VAL A 3 82.81 14.92 -24.46
C VAL A 3 82.51 13.56 -25.10
N MET A 4 81.43 13.48 -25.89
CA MET A 4 81.24 12.37 -26.82
C MET A 4 82.04 12.65 -28.10
N GLU A 5 82.87 11.70 -28.51
CA GLU A 5 83.49 11.73 -29.83
C GLU A 5 82.42 11.65 -30.92
N LYS A 6 82.68 12.27 -32.07
CA LYS A 6 81.75 12.19 -33.21
C LYS A 6 81.72 10.76 -33.75
N PRO A 7 80.55 10.18 -34.06
CA PRO A 7 80.46 8.80 -34.54
C PRO A 7 81.23 8.64 -35.86
N ILE A 8 82.07 7.61 -35.92
CA ILE A 8 82.89 7.30 -37.11
C ILE A 8 81.98 6.69 -38.18
N ILE A 9 81.57 7.50 -39.16
CA ILE A 9 80.79 7.04 -40.32
C ILE A 9 81.76 6.49 -41.35
N THR A 10 82.07 5.19 -41.26
CA THR A 10 82.88 4.49 -42.26
C THR A 10 81.99 4.06 -43.45
N PRO A 11 82.20 4.55 -44.68
CA PRO A 11 81.51 4.03 -45.84
C PRO A 11 81.93 2.58 -46.09
N LEU A 12 80.97 1.72 -46.43
CA LEU A 12 81.17 0.27 -46.57
C LEU A 12 81.86 -0.04 -47.91
N LEU A 13 83.17 0.19 -47.97
CA LEU A 13 84.01 -0.10 -49.15
C LEU A 13 84.02 -1.61 -49.44
N ALA A 14 83.24 -2.00 -50.45
CA ALA A 14 83.11 -3.39 -50.87
C ALA A 14 84.42 -3.97 -51.41
N LYS A 15 85.08 -4.82 -50.62
CA LYS A 15 86.12 -5.76 -51.07
C LYS A 15 85.74 -7.17 -50.60
N GLY A 16 85.49 -8.07 -51.55
CA GLY A 16 85.22 -9.49 -51.27
C GLY A 16 83.80 -9.95 -51.63
N THR A 17 83.61 -10.26 -52.92
CA THR A 17 82.53 -11.12 -53.49
C THR A 17 81.06 -10.66 -53.41
N ASN A 18 80.36 -10.96 -54.52
CA ASN A 18 78.91 -11.03 -54.73
C ASN A 18 78.08 -9.73 -54.64
N LYS A 19 77.57 -9.32 -55.81
CA LYS A 19 76.54 -8.30 -55.97
C LYS A 19 75.25 -8.75 -55.25
N THR A 20 74.69 -7.87 -54.43
CA THR A 20 73.25 -7.83 -54.12
C THR A 20 72.71 -6.48 -54.55
N ASP A 21 71.46 -6.42 -55.01
CA ASP A 21 70.91 -5.23 -55.68
C ASP A 21 71.05 -3.93 -54.89
N GLY A 22 71.25 -2.82 -55.62
CA GLY A 22 71.54 -1.48 -55.10
C GLY A 22 70.40 -0.81 -54.34
N LYS A 23 69.99 -1.38 -53.20
CA LYS A 23 69.05 -0.80 -52.26
C LYS A 23 69.83 -0.05 -51.18
N GLN A 24 69.50 1.21 -50.96
CA GLN A 24 70.08 2.01 -49.87
C GLN A 24 69.64 1.43 -48.52
N PHE A 25 70.59 1.17 -47.62
CA PHE A 25 70.31 0.71 -46.26
C PHE A 25 71.29 1.30 -45.26
N THR A 26 70.85 1.45 -44.01
CA THR A 26 71.70 1.83 -42.88
C THR A 26 71.79 0.65 -41.92
N ARG A 27 73.00 0.14 -41.66
CA ARG A 27 73.26 -0.88 -40.64
C ARG A 27 73.98 -0.24 -39.46
N ILE A 28 73.33 -0.25 -38.30
CA ILE A 28 73.94 0.10 -37.01
C ILE A 28 74.32 -1.21 -36.31
N SER A 29 75.49 -1.25 -35.67
CA SER A 29 75.93 -2.36 -34.84
C SER A 29 76.86 -1.79 -33.77
N PHE A 30 76.58 -2.08 -32.50
CA PHE A 30 77.31 -1.53 -31.35
C PHE A 30 77.40 -2.59 -30.24
N ILE A 31 78.39 -2.44 -29.37
CA ILE A 31 78.55 -3.25 -28.16
C ILE A 31 78.26 -2.31 -26.97
N PRO A 32 77.30 -2.62 -26.07
CA PRO A 32 77.07 -1.80 -24.88
C PRO A 32 78.27 -1.83 -23.94
N ASP A 33 78.62 -0.68 -23.36
CA ASP A 33 79.63 -0.62 -22.30
C ASP A 33 79.03 -1.10 -20.97
N LEU A 34 79.03 -2.42 -20.78
CA LEU A 34 78.43 -3.09 -19.63
C LEU A 34 78.99 -2.60 -18.29
N SER A 35 80.26 -2.16 -18.25
CA SER A 35 80.89 -1.65 -17.03
C SER A 35 80.13 -0.44 -16.45
N LYS A 36 79.66 0.48 -17.31
CA LYS A 36 78.87 1.65 -16.91
C LYS A 36 77.48 1.29 -16.38
N PHE A 37 76.93 0.14 -16.81
CA PHE A 37 75.65 -0.38 -16.33
C PHE A 37 75.78 -1.28 -15.09
N LYS A 38 76.98 -1.38 -14.49
CA LYS A 38 77.32 -2.36 -13.43
C LYS A 38 77.07 -3.82 -13.85
N CYS A 39 77.07 -4.08 -15.15
CA CYS A 39 76.84 -5.37 -15.76
C CYS A 39 78.17 -6.04 -16.15
N ASN A 40 78.14 -7.36 -16.30
CA ASN A 40 79.21 -8.15 -16.91
C ASN A 40 78.64 -8.96 -18.09
N GLU A 41 79.50 -9.61 -18.88
CA GLU A 41 79.05 -10.36 -20.08
C GLU A 41 78.12 -11.55 -19.76
N LYS A 42 78.01 -11.95 -18.49
CA LYS A 42 77.07 -12.99 -18.01
C LYS A 42 75.79 -12.42 -17.39
N SER A 43 75.64 -11.09 -17.30
CA SER A 43 74.49 -10.43 -16.64
C SER A 43 73.48 -9.79 -17.59
N ILE A 44 73.62 -9.95 -18.91
CA ILE A 44 72.49 -9.76 -19.83
C ILE A 44 71.64 -11.04 -19.74
N ASP A 45 70.78 -11.08 -18.73
CA ASP A 45 69.91 -12.22 -18.49
C ASP A 45 68.73 -12.30 -19.49
N GLN A 46 67.93 -13.37 -19.35
CA GLN A 46 66.75 -13.60 -20.18
C GLN A 46 65.68 -12.50 -20.01
N GLY A 47 65.64 -11.77 -18.88
CA GLY A 47 64.75 -10.64 -18.64
C GLY A 47 65.15 -9.42 -19.46
N HIS A 48 66.43 -9.07 -19.48
CA HIS A 48 66.99 -8.02 -20.33
C HIS A 48 66.74 -8.31 -21.82
N LEU A 49 67.02 -9.55 -22.25
CA LEU A 49 66.70 -10.00 -23.62
C LEU A 49 65.20 -9.90 -23.93
N SER A 50 64.34 -10.28 -22.99
CA SER A 50 62.88 -10.19 -23.16
C SER A 50 62.37 -8.76 -23.29
N LEU A 51 62.99 -7.78 -22.61
CA LEU A 51 62.67 -6.36 -22.79
C LEU A 51 63.06 -5.85 -24.18
N PHE A 52 64.23 -6.26 -24.69
CA PHE A 52 64.63 -5.93 -26.06
C PHE A 52 63.72 -6.60 -27.09
N TYR A 53 63.38 -7.88 -26.91
CA TYR A 53 62.47 -8.60 -27.81
C TYR A 53 61.07 -7.98 -27.81
N ARG A 54 60.51 -7.66 -26.64
CA ARG A 54 59.24 -6.91 -26.54
C ARG A 54 59.33 -5.62 -27.34
N ARG A 55 60.39 -4.83 -27.17
CA ARG A 55 60.54 -3.55 -27.88
C ARG A 55 60.64 -3.68 -29.41
N VAL A 56 61.11 -4.81 -29.93
CA VAL A 56 61.07 -5.11 -31.37
C VAL A 56 59.66 -5.52 -31.82
N PHE A 57 58.88 -6.20 -30.97
CA PHE A 57 57.46 -6.50 -31.20
C PHE A 57 56.58 -5.24 -31.12
N ASP A 58 56.85 -4.28 -30.22
CA ASP A 58 56.21 -2.96 -30.18
C ASP A 58 56.23 -2.32 -31.59
N LEU A 59 57.43 -2.20 -32.16
CA LEU A 59 57.65 -1.53 -33.45
C LEU A 59 56.99 -2.27 -34.63
N ALA A 60 56.87 -3.60 -34.53
CA ALA A 60 56.11 -4.39 -35.51
C ALA A 60 54.59 -4.17 -35.41
N GLY A 61 54.09 -3.72 -34.27
CA GLY A 61 52.67 -3.39 -34.04
C GLY A 61 52.32 -1.91 -34.33
N THR A 62 53.21 -0.97 -34.05
CA THR A 62 52.92 0.47 -34.12
C THR A 62 53.25 1.12 -35.47
N VAL A 63 54.25 0.61 -36.20
CA VAL A 63 54.71 1.21 -37.46
C VAL A 63 53.97 0.59 -38.65
N LYS A 64 53.15 1.40 -39.32
CA LYS A 64 52.37 0.96 -40.50
C LYS A 64 53.31 0.69 -41.69
N GLY A 65 53.08 -0.41 -42.41
CA GLY A 65 53.72 -0.69 -43.70
C GLY A 65 55.11 -1.36 -43.69
N ILE A 66 55.68 -1.70 -42.53
CA ILE A 66 57.00 -2.37 -42.45
C ILE A 66 56.90 -3.89 -42.23
N SER A 67 58.03 -4.60 -42.36
CA SER A 67 58.17 -6.00 -41.92
C SER A 67 59.41 -6.13 -41.04
N VAL A 68 59.19 -6.43 -39.76
CA VAL A 68 60.25 -6.53 -38.75
C VAL A 68 60.76 -7.98 -38.64
N PHE A 69 62.08 -8.12 -38.55
CA PHE A 69 62.76 -9.40 -38.38
C PHE A 69 63.61 -9.37 -37.11
N LEU A 70 63.50 -10.40 -36.27
CA LEU A 70 64.31 -10.62 -35.08
C LEU A 70 65.15 -11.87 -35.30
N ASN A 71 66.48 -11.74 -35.25
CA ASN A 71 67.44 -12.83 -35.51
C ASN A 71 67.13 -13.63 -36.80
N GLY A 72 66.75 -12.92 -37.87
CA GLY A 72 66.39 -13.51 -39.17
C GLY A 72 64.95 -14.03 -39.28
N LYS A 73 64.21 -14.19 -38.18
CA LYS A 73 62.81 -14.64 -38.18
C LYS A 73 61.86 -13.44 -38.30
N LYS A 74 60.94 -13.47 -39.26
CA LYS A 74 59.88 -12.45 -39.38
C LYS A 74 58.92 -12.53 -38.19
N ILE A 75 58.56 -11.38 -37.62
CA ILE A 75 57.54 -11.28 -36.56
C ILE A 75 56.14 -11.37 -37.21
N PRO A 76 55.21 -12.22 -36.71
CA PRO A 76 53.90 -12.45 -37.31
C PRO A 76 52.85 -11.37 -36.96
N ILE A 77 53.28 -10.12 -36.76
CA ILE A 77 52.40 -8.98 -36.48
C ILE A 77 52.25 -8.15 -37.75
N SER A 78 51.00 -7.80 -38.08
CA SER A 78 50.62 -7.05 -39.29
C SER A 78 49.85 -5.77 -39.02
N SER A 79 49.41 -5.54 -37.79
CA SER A 79 48.60 -4.36 -37.41
C SER A 79 48.62 -4.12 -35.90
N PHE A 80 48.24 -2.92 -35.48
CA PHE A 80 48.05 -2.58 -34.07
C PHE A 80 46.93 -3.41 -33.41
N SER A 81 45.88 -3.79 -34.17
CA SER A 81 44.86 -4.73 -33.70
C SER A 81 45.43 -6.11 -33.37
N SER A 82 46.33 -6.63 -34.23
CA SER A 82 47.02 -7.91 -33.99
C SER A 82 47.93 -7.83 -32.76
N TYR A 83 48.65 -6.71 -32.61
CA TYR A 83 49.51 -6.44 -31.44
C TYR A 83 48.70 -6.39 -30.13
N ALA A 84 47.61 -5.62 -30.08
CA ALA A 84 46.75 -5.54 -28.89
C ALA A 84 46.07 -6.88 -28.56
N ARG A 85 45.75 -7.71 -29.57
CA ARG A 85 45.19 -9.05 -29.33
C ARG A 85 46.16 -9.98 -28.60
N MET A 86 47.46 -9.93 -28.91
CA MET A 86 48.47 -10.75 -28.23
C MET A 86 48.52 -10.52 -26.72
N TYR A 87 48.28 -9.28 -26.25
CA TYR A 87 48.20 -8.99 -24.81
C TYR A 87 47.03 -9.73 -24.17
N VAL A 88 45.83 -9.62 -24.77
CA VAL A 88 44.62 -10.28 -24.30
C VAL A 88 44.76 -11.81 -24.31
N GLU A 89 45.30 -12.38 -25.39
CA GLU A 89 45.57 -13.82 -25.51
C GLU A 89 46.57 -14.32 -24.46
N SER A 90 47.61 -13.51 -24.14
CA SER A 90 48.59 -13.87 -23.10
C SER A 90 47.99 -13.92 -21.69
N CYS A 91 47.00 -13.06 -21.38
CA CYS A 91 46.31 -13.08 -20.11
C CYS A 91 45.41 -14.32 -19.92
N ALA A 92 44.79 -14.84 -20.99
CA ALA A 92 44.08 -16.11 -20.92
C ALA A 92 45.04 -17.28 -20.66
N PHE A 93 46.18 -17.31 -21.35
CA PHE A 93 47.18 -18.37 -21.21
C PHE A 93 47.79 -18.44 -19.80
N GLY A 94 47.95 -17.30 -19.13
CA GLY A 94 48.41 -17.22 -17.73
C GLY A 94 47.42 -17.73 -16.68
N ARG A 95 46.15 -17.99 -17.04
CA ARG A 95 45.09 -18.43 -16.12
C ARG A 95 44.68 -19.90 -16.28
N GLY A 96 45.19 -20.59 -17.30
CA GLY A 96 44.86 -22.00 -17.56
C GLY A 96 43.45 -22.22 -18.13
N GLU A 97 42.80 -21.17 -18.63
CA GLU A 97 41.49 -21.25 -19.28
C GLU A 97 41.62 -21.79 -20.73
N PRO A 98 40.61 -22.48 -21.27
CA PRO A 98 40.59 -22.88 -22.68
C PRO A 98 40.66 -21.67 -23.63
N ILE A 99 41.34 -21.84 -24.76
CA ILE A 99 41.58 -20.79 -25.77
C ILE A 99 40.28 -20.31 -26.46
N GLU A 100 39.15 -20.98 -26.23
CA GLU A 100 37.86 -20.72 -26.89
C GLU A 100 37.14 -19.44 -26.42
N SER A 101 37.59 -18.79 -25.32
CA SER A 101 36.96 -17.56 -24.79
C SER A 101 37.97 -16.44 -24.44
N PRO A 102 38.68 -15.84 -25.43
CA PRO A 102 39.48 -14.64 -25.19
C PRO A 102 38.60 -13.43 -24.84
N LEU A 103 39.11 -12.51 -24.00
CA LEU A 103 38.37 -11.30 -23.63
C LEU A 103 38.02 -10.46 -24.89
N PRO A 104 36.85 -9.80 -24.92
CA PRO A 104 36.41 -9.07 -26.11
C PRO A 104 37.23 -7.78 -26.32
N LEU A 105 38.11 -7.81 -27.32
CA LEU A 105 38.91 -6.66 -27.75
C LEU A 105 38.19 -5.85 -28.84
N PHE A 106 37.86 -4.59 -28.54
CA PHE A 106 37.22 -3.65 -29.47
C PHE A 106 38.28 -2.73 -30.07
N HIS A 107 38.58 -2.87 -31.37
CA HIS A 107 39.55 -2.03 -32.09
C HIS A 107 38.86 -1.06 -33.06
N ILE A 108 39.38 0.17 -33.18
CA ILE A 108 39.00 1.15 -34.19
C ILE A 108 40.20 2.00 -34.63
N THR A 109 40.35 2.16 -35.94
CA THR A 109 41.14 3.24 -36.54
C THR A 109 40.22 4.45 -36.65
N VAL A 110 40.50 5.53 -35.92
CA VAL A 110 39.66 6.74 -35.89
C VAL A 110 39.98 7.66 -37.07
N ASN A 111 41.27 7.77 -37.39
CA ASN A 111 41.81 8.43 -38.58
C ASN A 111 43.25 7.92 -38.79
N ASP A 112 43.96 8.39 -39.83
CA ASP A 112 45.32 7.93 -40.15
C ASP A 112 46.31 8.02 -38.98
N ARG A 113 46.09 8.99 -38.09
CA ARG A 113 46.94 9.33 -36.94
C ARG A 113 46.50 8.68 -35.61
N TRP A 114 45.36 7.99 -35.53
CA TRP A 114 44.84 7.43 -34.27
C TRP A 114 44.26 6.02 -34.46
N ASP A 115 44.95 5.02 -33.90
CA ASP A 115 44.43 3.66 -33.70
C ASP A 115 44.21 3.42 -32.20
N VAL A 116 43.01 2.96 -31.84
CA VAL A 116 42.59 2.72 -30.45
C VAL A 116 42.02 1.30 -30.31
N ALA A 117 42.38 0.60 -29.24
CA ALA A 117 41.66 -0.60 -28.84
C ALA A 117 41.31 -0.59 -27.35
N VAL A 118 40.21 -1.24 -26.99
CA VAL A 118 39.68 -1.30 -25.62
C VAL A 118 39.32 -2.75 -25.28
N ALA A 119 39.73 -3.19 -24.09
CA ALA A 119 39.30 -4.44 -23.47
C ALA A 119 38.83 -4.16 -22.02
N SER A 120 38.20 -5.14 -21.39
CA SER A 120 37.86 -5.11 -19.96
C SER A 120 39.08 -5.40 -19.09
N SER A 121 39.13 -4.80 -17.90
CA SER A 121 40.10 -5.12 -16.84
C SER A 121 39.38 -5.59 -15.56
N GLU A 122 39.99 -6.57 -14.89
CA GLU A 122 39.40 -7.29 -13.74
C GLU A 122 39.68 -6.63 -12.38
N GLU A 123 40.70 -5.77 -12.26
CA GLU A 123 41.07 -5.15 -10.97
C GLU A 123 41.49 -3.67 -11.08
N GLN A 124 42.36 -3.32 -12.03
CA GLN A 124 42.97 -1.98 -12.12
C GLN A 124 42.99 -1.43 -13.54
N PHE A 125 43.02 -0.11 -13.68
CA PHE A 125 43.17 0.55 -14.98
C PHE A 125 44.50 0.17 -15.63
N GLN A 126 44.45 -0.40 -16.84
CA GLN A 126 45.64 -0.77 -17.61
C GLN A 126 45.73 0.04 -18.89
N GLN A 127 46.94 0.42 -19.28
CA GLN A 127 47.18 1.20 -20.49
C GLN A 127 48.45 0.74 -21.21
N VAL A 128 48.40 0.67 -22.54
CA VAL A 128 49.57 0.44 -23.40
C VAL A 128 49.50 1.45 -24.54
N SER A 129 50.29 2.53 -24.44
CA SER A 129 50.21 3.64 -25.38
C SER A 129 51.52 3.98 -26.06
N PHE A 130 51.40 4.51 -27.28
CA PHE A 130 52.50 4.91 -28.14
C PHE A 130 52.22 6.27 -28.79
N VAL A 131 53.22 7.16 -28.73
CA VAL A 131 53.22 8.46 -29.40
C VAL A 131 54.37 8.46 -30.40
N ASN A 132 54.08 8.57 -31.70
CA ASN A 132 55.10 8.48 -32.76
C ASN A 132 55.97 7.20 -32.62
N SER A 133 55.34 6.08 -32.26
CA SER A 133 55.98 4.79 -31.89
C SER A 133 56.89 4.80 -30.64
N ILE A 134 56.97 5.89 -29.88
CA ILE A 134 57.61 5.95 -28.55
C ILE A 134 56.62 5.39 -27.51
N HIS A 135 57.04 4.40 -26.72
CA HIS A 135 56.18 3.77 -25.70
C HIS A 135 56.02 4.67 -24.47
N THR A 136 54.84 5.28 -24.31
CA THR A 136 54.48 6.11 -23.16
C THR A 136 53.99 5.21 -22.02
N SER A 137 54.94 4.62 -21.28
CA SER A 137 54.69 3.67 -20.18
C SER A 137 53.82 4.22 -19.04
N LYS A 138 53.86 5.54 -18.80
CA LYS A 138 53.03 6.24 -17.81
C LYS A 138 51.77 6.87 -18.43
N GLY A 139 51.60 6.75 -19.75
CA GLY A 139 50.47 7.31 -20.49
C GLY A 139 50.63 8.82 -20.68
N GLY A 140 49.61 9.59 -20.32
CA GLY A 140 49.60 11.04 -20.46
C GLY A 140 48.29 11.59 -21.01
N THR A 141 48.33 12.80 -21.52
CA THR A 141 47.16 13.54 -22.02
C THR A 141 46.40 12.85 -23.14
N HIS A 142 47.10 12.10 -24.01
CA HIS A 142 46.49 11.30 -25.09
C HIS A 142 45.70 10.10 -24.55
N VAL A 143 46.16 9.48 -23.47
CA VAL A 143 45.43 8.38 -22.81
C VAL A 143 44.20 8.92 -22.09
N SER A 144 44.34 10.05 -21.36
CA SER A 144 43.20 10.69 -20.68
C SER A 144 42.08 11.08 -21.66
N LEU A 145 42.43 11.69 -22.80
CA LEU A 145 41.46 12.05 -23.85
C LEU A 145 40.57 10.87 -24.28
N ILE A 146 41.12 9.66 -24.34
CA ILE A 146 40.39 8.43 -24.69
C ILE A 146 39.63 7.86 -23.49
N THR A 147 40.23 7.81 -22.30
CA THR A 147 39.55 7.26 -21.11
C THR A 147 38.36 8.08 -20.70
N ASP A 148 38.42 9.41 -20.84
CA ASP A 148 37.43 10.30 -20.25
C ASP A 148 36.16 10.34 -21.13
N GLN A 149 36.31 10.18 -22.46
CA GLN A 149 35.21 9.87 -23.38
C GLN A 149 34.51 8.54 -23.04
N LEU A 150 35.30 7.47 -22.81
CA LEU A 150 34.77 6.14 -22.46
C LEU A 150 34.03 6.16 -21.12
N VAL A 151 34.64 6.75 -20.09
CA VAL A 151 34.08 6.85 -18.73
C VAL A 151 32.79 7.66 -18.73
N SER A 152 32.74 8.77 -19.46
CA SER A 152 31.52 9.58 -19.61
C SER A 152 30.37 8.76 -20.23
N ALA A 153 30.60 8.18 -21.42
CA ALA A 153 29.58 7.42 -22.15
C ALA A 153 29.05 6.19 -21.38
N ILE A 154 29.93 5.49 -20.65
CA ILE A 154 29.53 4.34 -19.82
C ILE A 154 28.73 4.81 -18.59
N SER A 155 29.13 5.93 -17.95
CA SER A 155 28.40 6.51 -16.80
C SER A 155 26.98 6.94 -17.19
N ASP A 156 26.84 7.60 -18.34
CA ASP A 156 25.57 8.04 -18.91
C ASP A 156 24.61 6.85 -19.17
N ALA A 157 25.13 5.76 -19.75
CA ALA A 157 24.36 4.55 -20.00
C ALA A 157 23.93 3.84 -18.70
N LEU A 158 24.78 3.86 -17.68
CA LEU A 158 24.51 3.32 -16.34
C LEU A 158 23.39 4.11 -15.63
N VAL A 159 23.45 5.44 -15.64
CA VAL A 159 22.42 6.33 -15.05
C VAL A 159 21.08 6.21 -15.79
N LYS A 160 21.10 6.14 -17.12
CA LYS A 160 19.89 5.97 -17.95
C LYS A 160 19.19 4.62 -17.72
N LYS A 161 19.94 3.54 -17.43
CA LYS A 161 19.37 2.21 -17.10
C LYS A 161 18.87 2.14 -15.64
N ASN A 162 19.62 2.66 -14.67
CA ASN A 162 19.30 2.57 -13.24
C ASN A 162 19.13 3.95 -12.61
N LYS A 163 17.89 4.45 -12.55
CA LYS A 163 17.55 5.73 -11.91
C LYS A 163 18.01 5.76 -10.45
N GLY A 164 18.87 6.72 -10.09
CA GLY A 164 19.40 6.91 -8.73
C GLY A 164 20.78 6.27 -8.47
N MET A 165 21.36 5.56 -9.43
CA MET A 165 22.69 4.95 -9.29
C MET A 165 23.79 5.98 -9.55
N SER A 166 24.61 6.28 -8.52
CA SER A 166 25.77 7.18 -8.62
C SER A 166 27.07 6.40 -8.45
N ILE A 167 27.83 6.27 -9.54
CA ILE A 167 29.13 5.57 -9.61
C ILE A 167 30.22 6.62 -9.85
N LYS A 168 31.35 6.51 -9.15
CA LYS A 168 32.45 7.47 -9.28
C LYS A 168 33.24 7.17 -10.58
N PRO A 169 33.68 8.19 -11.35
CA PRO A 169 34.45 8.01 -12.59
C PRO A 169 35.67 7.07 -12.47
N PHE A 170 36.35 7.07 -11.32
CA PHE A 170 37.45 6.15 -11.02
C PHE A 170 37.04 4.66 -11.06
N GLN A 171 35.85 4.31 -10.58
CA GLN A 171 35.34 2.92 -10.59
C GLN A 171 35.04 2.43 -12.00
N VAL A 172 34.67 3.33 -12.92
CA VAL A 172 34.55 2.99 -14.35
C VAL A 172 35.94 2.85 -14.98
N LYS A 173 36.86 3.78 -14.66
CA LYS A 173 38.22 3.78 -15.19
C LYS A 173 39.03 2.55 -14.79
N SER A 174 38.88 2.02 -13.57
CA SER A 174 39.57 0.79 -13.13
C SER A 174 39.15 -0.48 -13.89
N ARG A 175 38.01 -0.46 -14.59
CA ARG A 175 37.51 -1.58 -15.42
C ARG A 175 37.96 -1.51 -16.89
N LEU A 176 38.73 -0.50 -17.28
CA LEU A 176 39.21 -0.30 -18.65
C LEU A 176 40.66 -0.78 -18.82
N TRP A 177 40.90 -1.50 -19.91
CA TRP A 177 42.23 -1.69 -20.49
C TRP A 177 42.26 -0.99 -21.86
N VAL A 178 43.11 0.04 -22.01
CA VAL A 178 43.13 0.90 -23.21
C VAL A 178 44.48 0.83 -23.92
N PHE A 179 44.44 0.55 -25.22
CA PHE A 179 45.57 0.56 -26.14
C PHE A 179 45.44 1.78 -27.06
N VAL A 180 46.50 2.58 -27.19
CA VAL A 180 46.50 3.81 -28.03
C VAL A 180 47.78 3.87 -28.85
N ASN A 181 47.69 3.96 -30.17
CA ASN A 181 48.81 4.30 -31.04
C ASN A 181 48.46 5.58 -31.80
N CYS A 182 49.14 6.68 -31.48
CA CYS A 182 48.86 7.97 -32.09
C CYS A 182 50.08 8.69 -32.67
N LEU A 183 49.82 9.50 -33.69
CA LEU A 183 50.79 10.37 -34.34
C LEU A 183 50.51 11.83 -33.95
N ILE A 184 51.44 12.42 -33.21
CA ILE A 184 51.30 13.74 -32.59
C ILE A 184 52.36 14.68 -33.16
N GLU A 185 51.95 15.89 -33.54
CA GLU A 185 52.87 16.94 -33.96
C GLU A 185 53.61 17.54 -32.76
N ASN A 186 54.93 17.71 -32.90
CA ASN A 186 55.82 18.35 -31.92
C ASN A 186 55.56 17.94 -30.43
N PRO A 187 55.52 16.63 -30.11
CA PRO A 187 55.05 16.15 -28.81
C PRO A 187 55.99 16.56 -27.67
N THR A 188 55.42 17.20 -26.63
CA THR A 188 56.12 17.49 -25.37
C THR A 188 55.86 16.38 -24.35
N PHE A 189 56.91 16.00 -23.63
CA PHE A 189 56.88 14.94 -22.61
C PHE A 189 57.26 15.50 -21.23
N ASP A 190 57.17 14.66 -20.20
CA ASP A 190 57.64 14.96 -18.84
C ASP A 190 59.17 15.09 -18.75
N SER A 191 59.88 14.34 -19.57
CA SER A 191 61.32 14.09 -19.44
C SER A 191 61.92 13.53 -20.72
N GLN A 192 63.25 13.40 -20.76
CA GLN A 192 63.96 12.84 -21.91
C GLN A 192 63.76 11.32 -22.10
N THR A 193 63.24 10.59 -21.11
CA THR A 193 62.83 9.18 -21.29
C THR A 193 61.49 9.05 -22.02
N LYS A 194 60.70 10.14 -22.07
CA LYS A 194 59.46 10.27 -22.85
C LYS A 194 58.36 9.28 -22.44
N GLU A 195 58.29 8.99 -21.14
CA GLU A 195 57.35 8.04 -20.55
C GLU A 195 55.94 8.59 -20.41
N THR A 196 55.80 9.91 -20.21
CA THR A 196 54.50 10.59 -20.08
C THR A 196 54.35 11.72 -21.10
N LEU A 197 53.26 11.75 -21.88
CA LEU A 197 52.92 12.88 -22.75
C LEU A 197 52.27 14.02 -21.95
N THR A 198 52.80 15.24 -22.09
CA THR A 198 52.35 16.45 -21.37
C THR A 198 51.62 17.47 -22.26
N LEU A 199 51.76 17.35 -23.59
CA LEU A 199 51.14 18.26 -24.55
C LEU A 199 49.61 18.28 -24.40
N ARG A 200 48.96 19.44 -24.42
CA ARG A 200 47.50 19.55 -24.29
C ARG A 200 46.81 19.04 -25.57
N ALA A 201 45.64 18.41 -25.43
CA ALA A 201 44.93 17.77 -26.54
C ALA A 201 44.64 18.70 -27.74
N ALA A 202 44.30 19.97 -27.49
CA ALA A 202 44.07 20.98 -28.53
C ALA A 202 45.33 21.30 -29.39
N ALA A 203 46.53 20.88 -28.97
CA ALA A 203 47.78 21.09 -29.67
C ALA A 203 48.34 19.82 -30.34
N PHE A 204 47.57 18.72 -30.41
CA PHE A 204 48.02 17.44 -30.98
C PHE A 204 48.21 17.44 -32.51
N GLY A 205 47.80 18.50 -33.22
CA GLY A 205 47.74 18.54 -34.68
C GLY A 205 46.72 17.57 -35.29
N SER A 206 45.84 16.98 -34.47
CA SER A 206 44.77 16.08 -34.88
C SER A 206 43.74 15.89 -33.76
N GLU A 207 42.48 15.68 -34.13
CA GLU A 207 41.42 15.34 -33.18
C GLU A 207 41.17 13.83 -33.12
N CYS A 208 40.67 13.35 -31.98
CA CYS A 208 40.27 11.95 -31.79
C CYS A 208 38.97 11.87 -30.98
N GLN A 209 37.85 11.96 -31.68
CA GLN A 209 36.51 11.71 -31.14
C GLN A 209 36.12 10.25 -31.39
N LEU A 210 35.70 9.52 -30.36
CA LEU A 210 35.26 8.13 -30.49
C LEU A 210 33.82 8.08 -31.05
N PRO A 211 33.57 7.40 -32.19
CA PRO A 211 32.22 7.32 -32.77
C PRO A 211 31.21 6.67 -31.83
N ALA A 212 29.99 7.21 -31.77
CA ALA A 212 28.91 6.68 -30.93
C ALA A 212 28.59 5.20 -31.20
N SER A 213 28.80 4.71 -32.43
CA SER A 213 28.66 3.30 -32.81
C SER A 213 29.75 2.39 -32.22
N PHE A 214 30.94 2.91 -31.91
CA PHE A 214 32.00 2.20 -31.20
C PHE A 214 31.72 2.17 -29.69
N LEU A 215 31.35 3.32 -29.12
CA LEU A 215 30.94 3.44 -27.71
C LEU A 215 29.76 2.49 -27.40
N THR A 216 28.75 2.43 -28.27
CA THR A 216 27.58 1.55 -28.12
C THR A 216 27.98 0.06 -28.17
N LYS A 217 28.93 -0.33 -29.03
CA LYS A 217 29.46 -1.71 -29.07
C LYS A 217 30.15 -2.08 -27.76
N ILE A 218 30.95 -1.18 -27.19
CA ILE A 218 31.59 -1.40 -25.88
C ILE A 218 30.52 -1.51 -24.78
N ILE A 219 29.58 -0.57 -24.69
CA ILE A 219 28.52 -0.52 -23.67
C ILE A 219 27.67 -1.81 -23.64
N ASN A 220 27.39 -2.40 -24.81
CA ASN A 220 26.56 -3.60 -24.91
C ASN A 220 27.37 -4.91 -24.80
N ASN A 221 28.57 -4.99 -25.37
CA ASN A 221 29.26 -6.27 -25.59
C ASN A 221 30.52 -6.47 -24.71
N SER A 222 30.99 -5.47 -23.95
CA SER A 222 32.21 -5.60 -23.12
C SER A 222 32.01 -6.25 -21.75
N GLY A 223 30.76 -6.46 -21.32
CA GLY A 223 30.43 -6.94 -19.96
C GLY A 223 30.67 -5.92 -18.83
N ILE A 224 31.41 -4.83 -19.06
CA ILE A 224 31.80 -3.82 -18.05
C ILE A 224 30.57 -3.25 -17.31
N VAL A 225 29.51 -2.93 -18.05
CA VAL A 225 28.26 -2.40 -17.49
C VAL A 225 27.60 -3.40 -16.53
N ALA A 226 27.61 -4.69 -16.86
CA ALA A 226 27.03 -5.73 -16.01
C ALA A 226 27.86 -5.99 -14.75
N MET A 227 29.19 -5.99 -14.87
CA MET A 227 30.11 -6.12 -13.72
C MET A 227 29.95 -4.95 -12.74
N LEU A 228 29.92 -3.70 -13.23
CA LEU A 228 29.69 -2.51 -12.41
C LEU A 228 28.31 -2.51 -11.74
N GLN A 229 27.28 -3.00 -12.43
CA GLN A 229 25.94 -3.14 -11.86
C GLN A 229 25.89 -4.21 -10.75
N ALA A 230 26.55 -5.36 -10.94
CA ALA A 230 26.65 -6.40 -9.92
C ALA A 230 27.44 -5.93 -8.69
N GLU A 231 28.56 -5.23 -8.89
CA GLU A 231 29.36 -4.61 -7.83
C GLU A 231 28.55 -3.57 -7.06
N PHE A 232 27.81 -2.68 -7.74
CA PHE A 232 26.94 -1.69 -7.10
C PHE A 232 25.85 -2.34 -6.25
N LEU A 233 25.17 -3.38 -6.76
CA LEU A 233 24.13 -4.11 -6.01
C LEU A 233 24.72 -4.83 -4.79
N ALA A 234 25.90 -5.45 -4.93
CA ALA A 234 26.61 -6.08 -3.81
C ALA A 234 27.04 -5.05 -2.74
N ALA A 235 27.56 -3.88 -3.16
CA ALA A 235 27.98 -2.81 -2.27
C ALA A 235 26.79 -2.12 -1.57
N ALA A 236 25.67 -1.91 -2.28
CA ALA A 236 24.43 -1.39 -1.72
C ALA A 236 23.88 -2.34 -0.64
N LYS A 237 23.80 -3.65 -0.95
CA LYS A 237 23.40 -4.67 0.02
C LYS A 237 24.37 -4.76 1.20
N ALA A 238 25.68 -4.73 0.97
CA ALA A 238 26.67 -4.76 2.05
C ALA A 238 26.60 -3.51 2.97
N LYS A 239 26.19 -2.36 2.43
CA LYS A 239 25.90 -1.15 3.22
C LYS A 239 24.61 -1.34 4.04
N GLU A 240 23.55 -1.86 3.44
CA GLU A 240 22.27 -2.14 4.11
C GLU A 240 22.42 -3.19 5.23
N ASP A 241 23.07 -4.33 4.95
CA ASP A 241 23.46 -5.34 5.93
C ASP A 241 24.24 -4.73 7.11
N LYS A 242 25.10 -3.73 6.85
CA LYS A 242 25.94 -3.04 7.86
C LYS A 242 25.12 -2.08 8.72
N GLU A 243 24.13 -1.40 8.16
CA GLU A 243 23.17 -0.59 8.93
C GLU A 243 22.25 -1.49 9.77
N LEU A 244 21.69 -2.56 9.17
CA LEU A 244 20.88 -3.55 9.86
C LEU A 244 21.60 -4.18 11.06
N LYS A 245 22.90 -4.49 10.95
CA LYS A 245 23.73 -5.02 12.04
C LYS A 245 23.91 -4.06 13.23
N LYS A 246 23.70 -2.75 13.07
CA LYS A 246 23.71 -1.78 14.21
C LYS A 246 22.54 -1.99 15.17
N THR A 247 21.47 -2.64 14.72
CA THR A 247 20.25 -2.91 15.51
C THR A 247 20.22 -4.31 16.14
N ASP A 248 21.30 -5.08 16.01
CA ASP A 248 21.33 -6.47 16.47
C ASP A 248 21.38 -6.61 18.00
N GLY A 249 20.72 -7.66 18.49
CA GLY A 249 20.75 -8.04 19.90
C GLY A 249 21.96 -8.91 20.25
N ARG A 250 22.21 -9.05 21.55
CA ARG A 250 23.18 -10.01 22.11
C ARG A 250 22.55 -10.74 23.28
N LYS A 251 22.85 -12.04 23.44
CA LYS A 251 22.47 -12.79 24.64
C LYS A 251 23.13 -12.16 25.88
N SER A 252 22.30 -11.60 26.75
CA SER A 252 22.65 -11.01 28.04
C SER A 252 21.61 -11.45 29.07
N ALA A 253 22.01 -11.61 30.34
CA ALA A 253 21.09 -11.92 31.44
C ALA A 253 20.29 -10.68 31.92
N ARG A 254 20.66 -9.47 31.49
CA ARG A 254 19.95 -8.22 31.77
C ARG A 254 19.85 -7.37 30.50
N LEU A 255 18.70 -6.74 30.31
CA LEU A 255 18.43 -5.82 29.20
C LEU A 255 17.94 -4.48 29.77
N SER A 256 18.38 -3.37 29.19
CA SER A 256 18.07 -2.01 29.65
C SER A 256 17.78 -1.11 28.46
N GLY A 257 16.84 -0.18 28.60
CA GLY A 257 16.44 0.75 27.52
C GLY A 257 15.10 0.43 26.85
N ILE A 258 14.40 -0.64 27.25
CA ILE A 258 13.07 -1.01 26.71
C ILE A 258 12.03 -1.02 27.86
N PRO A 259 11.43 0.13 28.23
CA PRO A 259 10.58 0.22 29.44
C PRO A 259 9.27 -0.57 29.38
N LYS A 260 8.79 -0.95 28.18
CA LYS A 260 7.55 -1.73 28.02
C LYS A 260 7.74 -3.24 28.19
N LEU A 261 8.97 -3.74 28.31
CA LEU A 261 9.26 -5.17 28.48
C LEU A 261 9.06 -5.62 29.93
N ASP A 262 8.18 -6.60 30.15
CA ASP A 262 8.20 -7.44 31.35
C ASP A 262 9.12 -8.64 31.06
N ASP A 263 10.39 -8.53 31.41
CA ASP A 263 11.39 -9.57 31.09
C ASP A 263 11.26 -10.78 32.06
N ALA A 264 11.47 -12.00 31.56
CA ALA A 264 11.44 -13.21 32.38
C ALA A 264 12.72 -13.34 33.23
N ASN A 265 12.61 -13.79 34.48
CA ASN A 265 13.74 -13.81 35.42
C ASN A 265 14.95 -14.63 34.92
N PHE A 266 14.73 -15.64 34.07
CA PHE A 266 15.79 -16.46 33.47
C PHE A 266 16.11 -16.15 32.00
N ALA A 267 15.56 -15.09 31.41
CA ALA A 267 15.82 -14.70 30.01
C ALA A 267 17.31 -14.37 29.77
N GLY A 268 17.90 -15.00 28.75
CA GLY A 268 19.34 -14.88 28.45
C GLY A 268 20.30 -15.64 29.35
N THR A 269 19.80 -16.39 30.35
CA THR A 269 20.63 -17.25 31.22
C THR A 269 20.91 -18.63 30.56
N LYS A 270 21.41 -19.59 31.34
CA LYS A 270 21.49 -21.01 30.94
C LYS A 270 20.10 -21.62 30.65
N SER A 271 19.05 -21.14 31.32
CA SER A 271 17.67 -21.64 31.14
C SER A 271 16.91 -20.96 29.99
N ALA A 272 17.56 -20.05 29.23
CA ALA A 272 16.95 -19.28 28.14
C ALA A 272 16.16 -20.12 27.11
N SER A 273 16.60 -21.36 26.84
CA SER A 273 15.92 -22.29 25.93
C SER A 273 14.54 -22.75 26.40
N LYS A 274 14.23 -22.62 27.70
CA LYS A 274 12.89 -22.84 28.28
C LYS A 274 12.04 -21.56 28.31
N CYS A 275 12.66 -20.38 28.17
CA CYS A 275 11.95 -19.12 28.29
C CYS A 275 11.13 -18.80 27.02
N THR A 276 9.91 -18.32 27.22
CA THR A 276 8.97 -17.91 26.16
C THR A 276 8.69 -16.41 26.27
N LEU A 277 8.85 -15.69 25.15
CA LEU A 277 8.45 -14.28 25.04
C LEU A 277 7.03 -14.21 24.47
N ILE A 278 6.10 -13.64 25.22
CA ILE A 278 4.74 -13.36 24.75
C ILE A 278 4.75 -11.97 24.07
N LEU A 279 4.52 -11.94 22.76
CA LEU A 279 4.26 -10.72 22.00
C LEU A 279 2.75 -10.46 22.00
N THR A 280 2.32 -9.32 22.55
CA THR A 280 0.90 -9.00 22.72
C THR A 280 0.46 -7.85 21.83
N GLU A 281 -0.78 -7.89 21.35
CA GLU A 281 -1.38 -6.78 20.61
C GLU A 281 -1.77 -5.63 21.54
N GLY A 282 -0.98 -4.56 21.51
CA GLY A 282 -1.16 -3.40 22.38
C GLY A 282 -0.94 -3.68 23.87
N ASP A 283 -1.23 -2.66 24.68
CA ASP A 283 -1.14 -2.75 26.15
C ASP A 283 -2.35 -3.48 26.77
N SER A 284 -3.48 -3.59 26.05
CA SER A 284 -4.68 -4.31 26.48
C SER A 284 -4.44 -5.81 26.61
N ALA A 285 -3.93 -6.45 25.55
CA ALA A 285 -3.55 -7.87 25.60
C ALA A 285 -2.39 -8.10 26.58
N LYS A 286 -1.49 -7.12 26.78
CA LYS A 286 -0.46 -7.19 27.82
C LYS A 286 -1.05 -7.35 29.23
N ALA A 287 -2.12 -6.64 29.57
CA ALA A 287 -2.75 -6.77 30.88
C ALA A 287 -3.29 -8.20 31.13
N LEU A 288 -3.85 -8.84 30.09
CA LEU A 288 -4.27 -10.23 30.15
C LEU A 288 -3.08 -11.19 30.31
N ALA A 289 -1.99 -11.00 29.55
CA ALA A 289 -0.79 -11.82 29.66
C ALA A 289 -0.15 -11.70 31.06
N VAL A 290 -0.05 -10.49 31.61
CA VAL A 290 0.46 -10.24 32.97
C VAL A 290 -0.44 -10.85 34.05
N SER A 291 -1.77 -10.89 33.86
CA SER A 291 -2.65 -11.70 34.70
C SER A 291 -2.36 -13.20 34.59
N GLY A 292 -2.09 -13.70 33.38
CA GLY A 292 -1.66 -15.08 33.13
C GLY A 292 -0.34 -15.47 33.79
N LEU A 293 0.63 -14.55 33.90
CA LEU A 293 1.90 -14.76 34.62
C LEU A 293 1.71 -15.13 36.10
N SER A 294 0.56 -14.80 36.72
CA SER A 294 0.24 -15.23 38.09
C SER A 294 -0.04 -16.73 38.23
N VAL A 295 -0.21 -17.46 37.11
CA VAL A 295 -0.39 -18.92 37.07
C VAL A 295 0.89 -19.63 36.62
N VAL A 296 1.53 -19.14 35.55
CA VAL A 296 2.70 -19.81 34.93
C VAL A 296 4.06 -19.34 35.48
N GLY A 297 4.07 -18.27 36.29
CA GLY A 297 5.27 -17.71 36.89
C GLY A 297 6.08 -16.79 35.97
N ARG A 298 6.83 -15.85 36.57
CA ARG A 298 7.68 -14.88 35.86
C ARG A 298 9.09 -15.40 35.51
N ASP A 299 9.39 -16.64 35.87
CA ASP A 299 10.73 -17.23 35.67
C ASP A 299 11.02 -17.55 34.21
N TYR A 300 10.02 -18.12 33.51
CA TYR A 300 10.13 -18.59 32.13
C TYR A 300 9.29 -17.80 31.14
N PHE A 301 8.44 -16.87 31.59
CA PHE A 301 7.54 -16.10 30.72
C PHE A 301 7.78 -14.61 30.85
N GLY A 302 8.06 -13.96 29.71
CA GLY A 302 8.17 -12.51 29.57
C GLY A 302 7.12 -11.97 28.62
N VAL A 303 6.81 -10.68 28.68
CA VAL A 303 5.74 -10.04 27.89
C VAL A 303 6.21 -8.73 27.28
N TYR A 304 5.98 -8.55 25.98
CA TYR A 304 6.26 -7.31 25.26
C TYR A 304 5.07 -6.90 24.37
N PRO A 305 4.52 -5.68 24.55
CA PRO A 305 3.40 -5.19 23.75
C PRO A 305 3.88 -4.54 22.46
N LEU A 306 3.27 -4.95 21.34
CA LEU A 306 3.43 -4.31 20.05
C LEU A 306 2.64 -3.00 20.01
N ARG A 307 3.16 -1.99 19.31
CA ARG A 307 2.51 -0.67 19.15
C ARG A 307 1.39 -0.67 18.12
N GLY A 308 1.32 -1.69 17.27
CA GLY A 308 0.32 -1.85 16.21
C GLY A 308 0.79 -2.89 15.19
N LYS A 309 0.38 -2.70 13.93
CA LYS A 309 0.80 -3.56 12.80
C LYS A 309 2.31 -3.40 12.54
N LEU A 310 3.03 -4.52 12.51
CA LEU A 310 4.45 -4.56 12.22
C LEU A 310 4.73 -4.13 10.77
N LEU A 311 5.89 -3.52 10.53
CA LEU A 311 6.34 -3.16 9.18
C LEU A 311 6.59 -4.41 8.32
N ASN A 312 6.17 -4.41 7.05
CA ASN A 312 6.55 -5.48 6.11
C ASN A 312 8.04 -5.36 5.73
N VAL A 313 8.86 -6.23 6.33
CA VAL A 313 10.32 -6.20 6.19
C VAL A 313 10.85 -6.60 4.81
N ARG A 314 9.99 -7.03 3.89
CA ARG A 314 10.37 -7.25 2.49
C ARG A 314 10.42 -5.95 1.68
N ASP A 315 9.72 -4.91 2.14
CA ASP A 315 9.54 -3.64 1.42
C ASP A 315 10.29 -2.47 2.10
N ALA A 316 10.54 -2.55 3.42
CA ALA A 316 11.25 -1.52 4.18
C ALA A 316 11.97 -2.08 5.43
N ASN A 317 13.21 -1.62 5.66
CA ASN A 317 14.16 -2.26 6.57
C ASN A 317 14.35 -1.59 7.95
N GLU A 318 13.80 -0.39 8.19
CA GLU A 318 13.99 0.35 9.45
C GLU A 318 12.69 0.48 10.27
N ASN A 319 12.68 -0.07 11.49
CA ASN A 319 11.65 0.22 12.50
C ASN A 319 12.22 0.06 13.93
N VAL A 320 11.90 1.00 14.81
CA VAL A 320 12.21 0.98 16.25
C VAL A 320 11.68 -0.29 16.93
N GLU A 321 10.51 -0.78 16.51
CA GLU A 321 9.88 -1.99 17.04
C GLU A 321 10.63 -3.27 16.67
N ILE A 322 11.11 -3.36 15.41
CA ILE A 322 11.96 -4.47 14.94
C ILE A 322 13.29 -4.46 15.70
N SER A 323 13.89 -3.29 15.90
CA SER A 323 15.11 -3.11 16.70
C SER A 323 14.91 -3.57 18.16
N ALA A 324 13.77 -3.20 18.77
CA ALA A 324 13.42 -3.68 20.11
C ALA A 324 13.27 -5.21 20.16
N ILE A 325 12.55 -5.83 19.21
CA ILE A 325 12.37 -7.30 19.15
C ILE A 325 13.72 -8.00 18.96
N LYS A 326 14.62 -7.49 18.10
CA LYS A 326 15.99 -8.00 17.96
C LYS A 326 16.74 -7.99 19.30
N GLN A 327 16.70 -6.87 20.02
CA GLN A 327 17.37 -6.70 21.31
C GLN A 327 16.79 -7.61 22.42
N ILE A 328 15.45 -7.75 22.49
CA ILE A 328 14.77 -8.59 23.49
C ILE A 328 15.14 -10.07 23.31
N LEU A 329 15.22 -10.54 22.06
CA LEU A 329 15.48 -11.94 21.72
C LEU A 329 16.98 -12.27 21.60
N GLY A 330 17.85 -11.28 21.37
CA GLY A 330 19.26 -11.51 21.06
C GLY A 330 19.50 -11.95 19.60
N LEU A 331 18.67 -11.48 18.67
CA LEU A 331 18.76 -11.82 17.25
C LEU A 331 19.87 -11.02 16.55
N GLN A 332 20.60 -11.70 15.67
CA GLN A 332 21.75 -11.18 14.94
C GLN A 332 21.54 -11.36 13.43
N HIS A 333 21.68 -10.29 12.65
CA HIS A 333 21.36 -10.26 11.23
C HIS A 333 22.37 -11.06 10.40
N GLY A 334 21.86 -11.85 9.46
CA GLY A 334 22.66 -12.79 8.65
C GLY A 334 23.14 -14.05 9.38
N ARG A 335 22.79 -14.24 10.67
CA ARG A 335 23.16 -15.44 11.42
C ARG A 335 22.16 -16.58 11.17
N VAL A 336 22.65 -17.75 10.73
CA VAL A 336 21.87 -18.98 10.72
C VAL A 336 21.80 -19.55 12.15
N TYR A 337 20.60 -19.82 12.64
CA TYR A 337 20.34 -20.41 13.95
C TYR A 337 19.98 -21.89 13.80
N ALA A 338 20.89 -22.78 14.19
CA ALA A 338 20.64 -24.22 14.25
C ALA A 338 20.02 -24.67 15.60
N ASN A 339 20.11 -23.83 16.64
CA ASN A 339 19.49 -24.07 17.94
C ASN A 339 19.20 -22.75 18.69
N ASN A 340 18.57 -22.84 19.85
CA ASN A 340 18.15 -21.70 20.67
C ASN A 340 19.24 -21.15 21.62
N ASP A 341 20.44 -21.74 21.67
CA ASP A 341 21.42 -21.43 22.73
C ASP A 341 21.95 -20.00 22.65
N ALA A 342 21.97 -19.43 21.44
CA ALA A 342 22.40 -18.06 21.18
C ALA A 342 21.33 -16.98 21.50
N LEU A 343 20.09 -17.38 21.82
CA LEU A 343 18.97 -16.47 22.07
C LEU A 343 18.76 -16.19 23.57
N ARG A 344 17.99 -15.14 23.87
CA ARG A 344 17.48 -14.84 25.22
C ARG A 344 16.23 -15.64 25.58
N TYR A 345 15.44 -16.02 24.58
CA TYR A 345 14.22 -16.81 24.70
C TYR A 345 14.25 -17.94 23.66
N GLY A 346 13.83 -19.14 24.06
CA GLY A 346 13.75 -20.33 23.19
C GLY A 346 12.44 -20.45 22.41
N ARG A 347 11.43 -19.64 22.75
CA ARG A 347 10.14 -19.55 22.06
C ARG A 347 9.59 -18.13 22.03
N ILE A 348 8.78 -17.86 21.03
CA ILE A 348 7.91 -16.69 20.90
C ILE A 348 6.46 -17.20 20.90
N MET A 349 5.61 -16.58 21.72
CA MET A 349 4.16 -16.80 21.76
C MET A 349 3.45 -15.54 21.25
N LEU A 350 2.63 -15.67 20.22
CA LEU A 350 1.84 -14.59 19.64
C LEU A 350 0.46 -14.56 20.30
N MET A 351 0.15 -13.46 20.97
CA MET A 351 -1.13 -13.26 21.67
C MET A 351 -1.78 -11.98 21.14
N THR A 352 -2.32 -12.11 19.92
CA THR A 352 -3.11 -11.09 19.22
C THR A 352 -4.58 -11.21 19.60
N ASP A 353 -5.37 -10.19 19.30
CA ASP A 353 -6.82 -10.36 19.29
C ASP A 353 -7.21 -11.41 18.23
N GLN A 354 -8.35 -12.11 18.42
CA GLN A 354 -8.73 -13.25 17.59
C GLN A 354 -9.69 -12.81 16.47
N ASP A 355 -9.28 -11.74 15.79
CA ASP A 355 -9.96 -11.11 14.66
C ASP A 355 -9.08 -11.15 13.39
N HIS A 356 -9.50 -10.41 12.36
CA HIS A 356 -8.77 -10.33 11.10
C HIS A 356 -7.45 -9.52 11.19
N ASP A 357 -7.39 -8.42 11.94
CA ASP A 357 -6.17 -7.61 12.02
C ASP A 357 -5.10 -8.24 12.93
N GLY A 358 -5.50 -8.95 14.00
CA GLY A 358 -4.63 -9.84 14.76
C GLY A 358 -4.08 -10.98 13.90
N SER A 359 -4.91 -11.56 13.03
CA SER A 359 -4.47 -12.54 12.02
C SER A 359 -3.42 -11.97 11.06
N HIS A 360 -3.54 -10.71 10.66
CA HIS A 360 -2.52 -10.01 9.87
C HIS A 360 -1.21 -9.81 10.66
N ILE A 361 -1.29 -9.46 11.96
CA ILE A 361 -0.10 -9.34 12.83
C ILE A 361 0.63 -10.68 12.97
N LYS A 362 -0.10 -11.80 13.10
CA LYS A 362 0.49 -13.16 13.04
C LYS A 362 1.26 -13.34 11.72
N GLY A 363 0.64 -13.02 10.58
CA GLY A 363 1.26 -13.13 9.26
C GLY A 363 2.50 -12.25 9.06
N LEU A 364 2.48 -11.01 9.54
CA LEU A 364 3.61 -10.08 9.49
C LEU A 364 4.80 -10.57 10.34
N LEU A 365 4.54 -11.15 11.52
CA LEU A 365 5.57 -11.72 12.38
C LEU A 365 6.14 -13.03 11.82
N ILE A 366 5.32 -13.88 11.21
CA ILE A 366 5.79 -15.06 10.46
C ILE A 366 6.71 -14.64 9.32
N ASN A 367 6.30 -13.66 8.51
CA ASN A 367 7.08 -13.09 7.41
C ASN A 367 8.40 -12.45 7.88
N PHE A 368 8.39 -11.75 9.02
CA PHE A 368 9.58 -11.17 9.64
C PHE A 368 10.64 -12.22 9.98
N ILE A 369 10.24 -13.36 10.55
CA ILE A 369 11.16 -14.46 10.87
C ILE A 369 11.52 -15.27 9.62
N ASP A 370 10.62 -15.52 8.67
CA ASP A 370 10.92 -16.19 7.39
C ASP A 370 11.94 -15.41 6.55
N PHE A 371 11.86 -14.08 6.52
CA PHE A 371 12.74 -13.25 5.70
C PHE A 371 14.17 -13.18 6.26
N PHE A 372 14.33 -12.93 7.56
CA PHE A 372 15.66 -12.74 8.15
C PHE A 372 16.27 -14.00 8.79
N TRP A 373 15.47 -14.91 9.33
CA TRP A 373 15.94 -16.09 10.09
C TRP A 373 15.08 -17.36 9.84
N PRO A 374 14.90 -17.80 8.58
CA PRO A 374 14.02 -18.94 8.25
C PRO A 374 14.44 -20.27 8.89
N SER A 375 15.67 -20.37 9.43
CA SER A 375 16.09 -21.55 10.20
C SER A 375 15.36 -21.67 11.55
N LEU A 376 14.90 -20.57 12.15
CA LEU A 376 14.15 -20.59 13.42
C LEU A 376 12.77 -21.24 13.25
N LEU A 377 12.11 -21.03 12.12
CA LEU A 377 10.82 -21.67 11.78
C LEU A 377 10.94 -23.18 11.50
N LYS A 378 12.17 -23.69 11.32
CA LYS A 378 12.47 -25.11 11.11
C LYS A 378 12.89 -25.85 12.39
N LEU A 379 12.92 -25.16 13.54
CA LEU A 379 13.32 -25.78 14.81
C LEU A 379 12.20 -26.67 15.37
N PRO A 380 12.46 -27.97 15.65
CA PRO A 380 11.45 -28.91 16.15
C PRO A 380 10.94 -28.59 17.56
N SER A 381 11.52 -27.60 18.24
CA SER A 381 11.04 -27.10 19.54
C SER A 381 9.75 -26.27 19.45
N GLY A 382 9.27 -25.93 18.24
CA GLY A 382 8.16 -25.00 18.03
C GLY A 382 8.57 -23.58 18.44
N PHE A 383 9.48 -22.95 17.69
CA PHE A 383 10.00 -21.62 18.04
C PHE A 383 8.91 -20.55 18.04
N LEU A 384 7.97 -20.61 17.10
CA LEU A 384 6.81 -19.73 17.03
C LEU A 384 5.54 -20.49 17.46
N THR A 385 4.72 -19.86 18.29
CA THR A 385 3.48 -20.43 18.86
C THR A 385 2.39 -19.36 18.81
N ALA A 386 1.17 -19.70 18.38
CA ALA A 386 0.00 -18.85 18.56
C ALA A 386 -0.69 -19.15 19.90
N PHE A 387 -1.29 -18.15 20.54
CA PHE A 387 -2.19 -18.31 21.69
C PHE A 387 -3.62 -17.98 21.26
N ILE A 388 -4.48 -18.99 21.15
CA ILE A 388 -5.87 -18.84 20.72
C ILE A 388 -6.84 -18.68 21.90
N THR A 389 -7.87 -17.85 21.74
CA THR A 389 -8.97 -17.69 22.71
C THR A 389 -10.32 -17.97 22.05
N PRO A 390 -11.38 -18.32 22.82
CA PRO A 390 -12.73 -18.44 22.29
C PRO A 390 -13.22 -17.11 21.70
N ILE A 391 -13.89 -17.15 20.54
CA ILE A 391 -14.51 -15.98 19.91
C ILE A 391 -15.93 -15.77 20.44
N VAL A 392 -16.65 -16.87 20.71
CA VAL A 392 -18.03 -16.84 21.25
C VAL A 392 -18.15 -17.81 22.42
N VAL A 393 -18.77 -17.36 23.51
CA VAL A 393 -19.12 -18.21 24.65
C VAL A 393 -20.62 -18.13 24.90
N VAL A 394 -21.28 -19.28 24.83
CA VAL A 394 -22.73 -19.45 24.98
C VAL A 394 -23.01 -20.09 26.33
N THR A 395 -23.66 -19.36 27.23
CA THR A 395 -23.91 -19.79 28.62
C THR A 395 -25.41 -20.05 28.84
N PRO A 396 -25.84 -21.22 29.35
CA PRO A 396 -27.24 -21.45 29.70
C PRO A 396 -27.72 -20.47 30.79
N LYS A 397 -28.87 -19.81 30.60
CA LYS A 397 -29.43 -18.89 31.60
C LYS A 397 -29.89 -19.60 32.88
N ASN A 398 -30.41 -20.82 32.75
CA ASN A 398 -30.92 -21.64 33.85
C ASN A 398 -30.15 -22.97 33.97
N ARG A 399 -30.01 -23.48 35.20
CA ARG A 399 -29.39 -24.81 35.46
C ARG A 399 -30.10 -25.97 34.74
N ASN A 400 -31.41 -25.86 34.52
CA ASN A 400 -32.20 -26.88 33.82
C ASN A 400 -32.09 -26.78 32.29
N SER A 401 -31.55 -25.67 31.76
CA SER A 401 -31.25 -25.47 30.34
C SER A 401 -29.85 -25.95 29.95
N ARG A 402 -29.21 -26.78 30.80
CA ARG A 402 -27.92 -27.40 30.50
C ARG A 402 -28.08 -28.40 29.35
N PRO A 403 -27.30 -28.30 28.27
CA PRO A 403 -27.33 -29.31 27.23
C PRO A 403 -26.87 -30.67 27.77
N ASN A 404 -27.48 -31.75 27.25
CA ASN A 404 -27.01 -33.10 27.53
C ASN A 404 -25.58 -33.31 27.02
N ARG A 405 -24.83 -34.22 27.64
CA ARG A 405 -23.41 -34.51 27.34
C ARG A 405 -23.14 -34.93 25.88
N GLN A 406 -24.17 -35.36 25.16
CA GLN A 406 -24.17 -35.47 23.70
C GLN A 406 -25.11 -34.41 23.12
N ILE A 407 -24.55 -33.30 22.62
CA ILE A 407 -25.18 -32.53 21.56
C ILE A 407 -24.59 -33.05 20.24
N SER A 408 -25.36 -33.86 19.52
CA SER A 408 -25.03 -34.16 18.12
C SER A 408 -25.11 -32.87 17.30
N GLY A 409 -24.00 -32.44 16.68
CA GLY A 409 -23.94 -31.21 15.89
C GLY A 409 -23.16 -30.04 16.51
N VAL A 410 -22.52 -30.21 17.68
CA VAL A 410 -21.46 -29.28 18.09
C VAL A 410 -20.25 -29.47 17.16
N GLY A 411 -19.82 -28.38 16.52
CA GLY A 411 -18.77 -28.39 15.50
C GLY A 411 -17.39 -28.87 16.01
N ILE A 412 -16.56 -29.32 15.08
CA ILE A 412 -15.21 -29.84 15.34
C ILE A 412 -14.33 -28.70 15.90
N GLY A 413 -14.18 -28.65 17.23
CA GLY A 413 -13.37 -27.64 17.93
C GLY A 413 -14.02 -27.07 19.19
N ALA A 414 -15.34 -26.89 19.16
CA ALA A 414 -16.09 -26.25 20.24
C ALA A 414 -16.16 -27.12 21.52
N ARG A 415 -16.13 -26.48 22.70
CA ARG A 415 -15.94 -27.16 24.00
C ARG A 415 -16.97 -26.78 25.04
N ILE A 416 -17.50 -27.78 25.75
CA ILE A 416 -18.47 -27.60 26.84
C ILE A 416 -17.76 -27.66 28.19
N ASP A 417 -17.92 -26.62 29.01
CA ASP A 417 -17.49 -26.60 30.40
C ASP A 417 -18.42 -27.47 31.25
N SER A 418 -17.88 -28.54 31.86
CA SER A 418 -18.63 -29.50 32.66
C SER A 418 -19.23 -28.92 33.96
N THR A 419 -18.73 -27.76 34.41
CA THR A 419 -19.10 -27.13 35.68
C THR A 419 -20.24 -26.15 35.49
N THR A 420 -20.16 -25.30 34.45
CA THR A 420 -21.17 -24.28 34.15
C THR A 420 -22.22 -24.76 33.14
N GLY A 421 -21.82 -25.59 32.17
CA GLY A 421 -22.60 -25.91 30.98
C GLY A 421 -22.40 -24.94 29.81
N ALA A 422 -21.44 -24.00 29.93
CA ALA A 422 -21.15 -23.04 28.86
C ALA A 422 -20.38 -23.69 27.70
N ILE A 423 -20.70 -23.29 26.47
CA ILE A 423 -20.06 -23.75 25.24
C ILE A 423 -19.14 -22.65 24.70
N SER A 424 -17.86 -22.96 24.49
CA SER A 424 -16.86 -22.06 23.92
C SER A 424 -16.53 -22.47 22.47
N PHE A 425 -16.73 -21.55 21.54
CA PHE A 425 -16.44 -21.70 20.10
C PHE A 425 -15.17 -20.94 19.73
N TYR A 426 -14.32 -21.52 18.88
CA TYR A 426 -13.02 -20.93 18.50
C TYR A 426 -13.00 -20.33 17.09
N THR A 427 -14.04 -20.57 16.28
CA THR A 427 -14.29 -19.90 15.01
C THR A 427 -15.75 -19.45 14.91
N ILE A 428 -16.04 -18.45 14.07
CA ILE A 428 -17.41 -17.99 13.83
C ILE A 428 -18.26 -19.06 13.09
N PRO A 429 -17.76 -19.76 12.05
CA PRO A 429 -18.52 -20.82 11.38
C PRO A 429 -18.92 -22.00 12.28
N GLU A 430 -18.12 -22.37 13.30
CA GLU A 430 -18.56 -23.38 14.29
C GLU A 430 -19.81 -22.92 15.06
N TYR A 431 -19.84 -21.65 15.46
CA TYR A 431 -20.96 -21.05 16.19
C TYR A 431 -22.19 -20.85 15.31
N GLU A 432 -22.02 -20.44 14.05
CA GLU A 432 -23.13 -20.27 13.11
C GLU A 432 -23.77 -21.61 12.73
N ASN A 433 -22.97 -22.66 12.48
CA ASN A 433 -23.48 -24.01 12.28
C ASN A 433 -24.19 -24.55 13.52
N TRP A 434 -23.72 -24.25 14.73
CA TRP A 434 -24.46 -24.59 15.94
C TRP A 434 -25.79 -23.81 16.05
N LYS A 435 -25.78 -22.51 15.72
CA LYS A 435 -26.94 -21.61 15.77
C LYS A 435 -28.05 -22.03 14.79
N THR A 436 -27.72 -22.47 13.57
CA THR A 436 -28.71 -22.94 12.58
C THR A 436 -29.34 -24.29 12.95
N ILE A 437 -28.66 -25.10 13.77
CA ILE A 437 -29.19 -26.36 14.32
C ILE A 437 -30.16 -26.10 15.50
N GLN A 438 -30.11 -24.93 16.14
CA GLN A 438 -31.04 -24.57 17.23
C GLN A 438 -32.34 -23.94 16.71
N THR A 439 -33.48 -24.35 17.27
CA THR A 439 -34.76 -23.67 17.04
C THR A 439 -34.81 -22.29 17.70
N THR A 440 -35.56 -21.35 17.12
CA THR A 440 -35.62 -19.94 17.56
C THR A 440 -35.98 -19.77 19.04
N HIS A 441 -36.90 -20.59 19.57
CA HIS A 441 -37.21 -20.60 21.01
C HIS A 441 -36.03 -21.05 21.88
N SER A 442 -35.22 -22.00 21.42
CA SER A 442 -34.07 -22.52 22.18
C SER A 442 -32.97 -21.48 22.37
N LEU A 443 -32.72 -20.63 21.35
CA LEU A 443 -31.72 -19.56 21.44
C LEU A 443 -32.00 -18.56 22.58
N SER A 444 -33.28 -18.32 22.90
CA SER A 444 -33.68 -17.42 24.00
C SER A 444 -33.21 -17.90 25.39
N LEU A 445 -32.97 -19.21 25.56
CA LEU A 445 -32.55 -19.83 26.82
C LEU A 445 -31.05 -19.64 27.13
N PHE A 446 -30.27 -19.14 26.17
CA PHE A 446 -28.84 -18.91 26.33
C PHE A 446 -28.51 -17.42 26.41
N LEU A 447 -27.43 -17.11 27.12
CA LEU A 447 -26.71 -15.85 27.07
C LEU A 447 -25.50 -16.04 26.17
N ILE A 448 -25.52 -15.41 25.01
CA ILE A 448 -24.40 -15.40 24.06
C ILE A 448 -23.52 -14.20 24.39
N LYS A 449 -22.22 -14.41 24.57
CA LYS A 449 -21.22 -13.33 24.71
C LYS A 449 -20.11 -13.51 23.69
N TYR A 450 -19.81 -12.43 22.98
CA TYR A 450 -18.72 -12.34 22.02
C TYR A 450 -17.44 -11.84 22.71
N TYR A 451 -16.31 -12.38 22.27
CA TYR A 451 -14.97 -12.21 22.88
C TYR A 451 -13.93 -11.88 21.79
N LYS A 452 -14.31 -11.07 20.79
CA LYS A 452 -13.51 -10.72 19.61
C LYS A 452 -12.10 -10.21 19.96
N GLY A 453 -12.01 -9.30 20.94
CA GLY A 453 -10.73 -8.76 21.45
C GLY A 453 -10.36 -9.25 22.85
N LEU A 454 -9.07 -9.46 23.13
CA LEU A 454 -8.55 -10.02 24.39
C LEU A 454 -8.88 -9.14 25.60
N GLY A 455 -9.00 -7.83 25.41
CA GLY A 455 -9.42 -6.87 26.44
C GLY A 455 -10.83 -7.13 27.01
N THR A 456 -11.66 -7.96 26.36
CA THR A 456 -13.00 -8.35 26.83
C THR A 456 -13.00 -9.52 27.82
N SER A 457 -11.85 -10.21 27.97
CA SER A 457 -11.64 -11.33 28.89
C SER A 457 -11.19 -10.82 30.26
N THR A 458 -11.77 -11.38 31.32
CA THR A 458 -11.43 -10.99 32.70
C THR A 458 -10.11 -11.62 33.16
N SER A 459 -9.52 -11.11 34.24
CA SER A 459 -8.36 -11.77 34.88
C SER A 459 -8.67 -13.17 35.43
N ALA A 460 -9.95 -13.56 35.56
CA ALA A 460 -10.33 -14.93 35.88
C ALA A 460 -10.28 -15.83 34.63
N ASP A 461 -10.78 -15.34 33.49
CA ASP A 461 -10.67 -16.01 32.18
C ASP A 461 -9.20 -16.20 31.80
N ALA A 462 -8.38 -15.15 32.00
CA ALA A 462 -6.92 -15.21 31.80
C ALA A 462 -6.27 -16.36 32.60
N LYS A 463 -6.63 -16.51 33.88
CA LYS A 463 -6.12 -17.61 34.72
C LYS A 463 -6.58 -18.99 34.22
N LYS A 464 -7.81 -19.09 33.69
CA LYS A 464 -8.36 -20.32 33.11
C LYS A 464 -7.65 -20.72 31.81
N TYR A 465 -7.36 -19.75 30.93
CA TYR A 465 -6.63 -20.01 29.69
C TYR A 465 -5.18 -20.42 29.97
N PHE A 466 -4.51 -19.74 30.91
CA PHE A 466 -3.12 -20.03 31.27
C PHE A 466 -2.96 -21.33 32.09
N SER A 467 -3.93 -21.73 32.92
CA SER A 467 -3.93 -23.06 33.54
C SER A 467 -4.14 -24.18 32.51
N SER A 468 -4.81 -23.88 31.41
CA SER A 468 -5.10 -24.80 30.30
C SER A 468 -4.15 -24.59 29.11
N MET A 469 -2.91 -24.11 29.32
CA MET A 469 -2.03 -23.61 28.25
C MET A 469 -1.85 -24.59 27.06
N ASN A 470 -1.83 -25.91 27.29
CA ASN A 470 -1.73 -26.92 26.22
C ASN A 470 -2.91 -26.93 25.23
N LEU A 471 -4.05 -26.31 25.57
CA LEU A 471 -5.18 -26.09 24.66
C LEU A 471 -4.97 -24.84 23.80
N HIS A 472 -4.53 -23.75 24.44
CA HIS A 472 -4.48 -22.42 23.86
C HIS A 472 -3.19 -22.15 23.07
N ALA A 473 -2.07 -22.75 23.47
CA ALA A 473 -0.77 -22.62 22.81
C ALA A 473 -0.62 -23.62 21.64
N LYS A 474 -0.59 -23.12 20.40
CA LYS A 474 -0.49 -23.88 19.16
C LYS A 474 0.84 -23.58 18.45
N PRO A 475 1.83 -24.50 18.42
CA PRO A 475 3.08 -24.28 17.72
C PRO A 475 2.88 -24.28 16.20
N PHE A 476 3.66 -23.46 15.48
CA PHE A 476 3.71 -23.44 14.01
C PHE A 476 4.79 -24.38 13.45
N VAL A 477 4.48 -25.03 12.33
CA VAL A 477 5.38 -25.93 11.58
C VAL A 477 5.55 -25.42 10.14
N SER A 478 6.79 -25.41 9.64
CA SER A 478 7.15 -24.84 8.33
C SER A 478 7.05 -25.84 7.17
N MET A 479 6.43 -25.41 6.07
CA MET A 479 6.52 -26.00 4.73
C MET A 479 6.76 -24.91 3.66
N THR A 480 6.86 -25.31 2.38
CA THR A 480 7.41 -24.51 1.28
C THR A 480 6.47 -23.43 0.70
N LYS A 481 7.04 -22.49 -0.06
CA LYS A 481 6.37 -21.27 -0.56
C LYS A 481 5.58 -21.54 -1.85
N ALA A 482 4.47 -20.82 -2.02
CA ALA A 482 3.75 -20.66 -3.28
C ALA A 482 3.55 -19.16 -3.57
N ASP A 483 3.99 -18.70 -4.74
CA ASP A 483 4.00 -17.28 -5.12
C ASP A 483 2.93 -16.99 -6.21
N ALA A 484 1.66 -16.83 -5.81
CA ALA A 484 0.57 -16.44 -6.71
C ALA A 484 -0.59 -15.71 -5.98
N ARG A 485 -0.31 -14.62 -5.26
CA ARG A 485 -1.28 -13.98 -4.33
C ARG A 485 -2.64 -13.61 -4.95
N LYS A 486 -2.73 -13.29 -6.25
CA LYS A 486 -4.01 -12.96 -6.89
C LYS A 486 -4.85 -14.20 -7.19
N GLU A 487 -4.25 -15.23 -7.77
CA GLU A 487 -4.90 -16.52 -8.04
C GLU A 487 -5.34 -17.19 -6.73
N TRP A 488 -4.51 -17.08 -5.68
CA TRP A 488 -4.84 -17.51 -4.32
C TRP A 488 -6.10 -16.84 -3.74
N LEU A 489 -6.33 -15.54 -4.02
CA LEU A 489 -7.57 -14.85 -3.62
C LEU A 489 -8.78 -15.29 -4.46
N HIS A 490 -8.61 -15.50 -5.78
CA HIS A 490 -9.66 -16.04 -6.63
C HIS A 490 -10.02 -17.51 -6.31
N ALA A 491 -9.12 -18.24 -5.66
CA ALA A 491 -9.35 -19.61 -5.16
C ALA A 491 -10.03 -19.66 -3.77
N PHE A 492 -10.41 -18.52 -3.18
CA PHE A 492 -11.11 -18.51 -1.89
C PHE A 492 -12.51 -19.11 -1.99
N VAL A 493 -12.81 -20.09 -1.15
CA VAL A 493 -14.16 -20.65 -0.99
C VAL A 493 -14.77 -20.14 0.32
N PRO A 494 -15.92 -19.45 0.29
CA PRO A 494 -16.65 -19.04 1.49
C PRO A 494 -16.90 -20.22 2.44
N GLY A 495 -16.76 -19.98 3.75
CA GLY A 495 -16.82 -21.04 4.77
C GLY A 495 -15.49 -21.77 5.03
N THR A 496 -14.39 -21.39 4.38
CA THR A 496 -13.04 -21.84 4.76
C THR A 496 -12.64 -21.28 6.14
N PHE A 497 -12.19 -22.13 7.06
CA PHE A 497 -11.64 -21.74 8.37
C PHE A 497 -10.50 -22.66 8.81
N LEU A 498 -9.70 -22.20 9.79
CA LEU A 498 -8.60 -22.97 10.38
C LEU A 498 -9.11 -23.86 11.54
N ASP A 499 -8.78 -25.15 11.52
CA ASP A 499 -9.20 -26.10 12.56
C ASP A 499 -8.39 -25.92 13.87
N CYS A 500 -8.97 -25.16 14.80
CA CYS A 500 -8.46 -24.91 16.16
C CYS A 500 -8.43 -26.16 17.07
N SER A 501 -9.01 -27.29 16.67
CA SER A 501 -8.93 -28.55 17.43
C SER A 501 -7.53 -29.19 17.35
N THR A 502 -6.83 -29.00 16.22
CA THR A 502 -5.50 -29.54 15.94
C THR A 502 -4.45 -29.15 17.01
N PRO A 503 -3.47 -30.00 17.33
CA PRO A 503 -2.47 -29.70 18.37
C PRO A 503 -1.37 -28.72 17.91
N GLN A 504 -1.22 -28.51 16.60
CA GLN A 504 -0.20 -27.68 15.95
C GLN A 504 -0.74 -27.14 14.63
N PHE A 505 -0.26 -25.99 14.18
CA PHE A 505 -0.65 -25.39 12.90
C PHE A 505 0.48 -25.49 11.88
N THR A 506 0.16 -25.70 10.60
CA THR A 506 1.14 -25.47 9.53
C THR A 506 1.11 -23.99 9.12
N ILE A 507 2.23 -23.45 8.64
CA ILE A 507 2.27 -22.09 8.07
C ILE A 507 1.41 -22.02 6.80
N GLU A 508 1.26 -23.13 6.07
CA GLU A 508 0.45 -23.23 4.86
C GLU A 508 -1.05 -23.13 5.16
N ASP A 509 -1.58 -23.92 6.10
CA ASP A 509 -2.97 -23.84 6.56
C ASP A 509 -3.27 -22.47 7.18
N PHE A 510 -2.34 -21.90 7.94
CA PHE A 510 -2.48 -20.54 8.48
C PHE A 510 -2.67 -19.51 7.35
N VAL A 511 -1.84 -19.57 6.29
CA VAL A 511 -2.01 -18.68 5.13
C VAL A 511 -3.35 -18.97 4.45
N GLN A 512 -3.58 -20.22 4.02
CA GLN A 512 -4.72 -20.61 3.20
C GLN A 512 -6.08 -20.53 3.91
N ARG A 513 -6.13 -20.49 5.26
CA ARG A 513 -7.39 -20.57 6.03
C ARG A 513 -7.62 -19.48 7.08
N GLU A 514 -6.58 -18.77 7.53
CA GLU A 514 -6.72 -17.66 8.50
C GLU A 514 -6.31 -16.32 7.84
N LEU A 515 -5.15 -16.24 7.19
CA LEU A 515 -4.67 -15.01 6.52
C LEU A 515 -5.49 -14.66 5.26
N ILE A 516 -6.08 -15.64 4.59
CA ILE A 516 -7.00 -15.37 3.46
C ILE A 516 -8.25 -14.61 3.91
N LEU A 517 -8.78 -14.92 5.11
CA LEU A 517 -9.94 -14.25 5.68
C LEU A 517 -9.64 -12.79 5.99
N PHE A 518 -8.46 -12.51 6.56
CA PHE A 518 -7.97 -11.15 6.66
C PHE A 518 -7.89 -10.47 5.29
N SER A 519 -7.31 -11.13 4.29
CA SER A 519 -7.07 -10.55 2.97
C SER A 519 -8.39 -10.19 2.26
N MET A 520 -9.44 -11.00 2.44
CA MET A 520 -10.78 -10.72 1.94
C MET A 520 -11.47 -9.60 2.74
N ALA A 521 -11.42 -9.62 4.07
CA ALA A 521 -11.96 -8.54 4.91
C ALA A 521 -11.27 -7.19 4.65
N ASP A 522 -9.97 -7.21 4.34
CA ASP A 522 -9.15 -6.05 3.98
C ASP A 522 -9.54 -5.48 2.60
N ASN A 523 -9.84 -6.35 1.61
CA ASN A 523 -10.43 -5.90 0.36
C ASN A 523 -11.84 -5.31 0.58
N VAL A 524 -12.71 -5.98 1.35
CA VAL A 524 -14.09 -5.56 1.64
C VAL A 524 -14.18 -4.22 2.39
N ARG A 525 -13.23 -3.90 3.28
CA ARG A 525 -13.19 -2.59 3.94
C ARG A 525 -12.58 -1.48 3.09
N SER A 526 -11.71 -1.81 2.13
CA SER A 526 -10.95 -0.84 1.34
C SER A 526 -11.53 -0.51 -0.03
N ILE A 527 -12.24 -1.45 -0.66
CA ILE A 527 -12.80 -1.33 -2.02
C ILE A 527 -14.34 -1.21 -1.91
N PRO A 528 -15.00 -0.31 -2.67
CA PRO A 528 -16.45 -0.12 -2.59
C PRO A 528 -17.24 -1.20 -3.34
N SER A 529 -18.56 -1.27 -3.06
CA SER A 529 -19.52 -1.96 -3.95
C SER A 529 -19.82 -1.10 -5.18
N VAL A 530 -20.06 -1.75 -6.32
CA VAL A 530 -20.58 -1.12 -7.54
C VAL A 530 -21.99 -0.53 -7.34
N ILE A 531 -22.77 -1.09 -6.39
CA ILE A 531 -24.20 -0.78 -6.22
C ILE A 531 -24.42 0.57 -5.52
N ASP A 532 -23.75 0.80 -4.39
CA ASP A 532 -23.88 2.06 -3.62
C ASP A 532 -22.61 2.94 -3.61
N GLY A 533 -21.47 2.45 -4.11
CA GLY A 533 -20.20 3.15 -4.03
C GLY A 533 -19.61 3.24 -2.62
N LEU A 534 -20.23 2.59 -1.63
CA LEU A 534 -19.85 2.68 -0.23
C LEU A 534 -18.96 1.52 0.19
N LYS A 535 -18.16 1.80 1.22
CA LYS A 535 -17.41 0.82 2.01
C LYS A 535 -18.22 0.55 3.30
N PRO A 536 -18.12 -0.62 3.95
CA PRO A 536 -18.94 -0.97 5.11
C PRO A 536 -18.93 0.08 6.24
N GLY A 537 -17.77 0.71 6.52
CA GLY A 537 -17.68 1.79 7.51
C GLY A 537 -18.54 3.03 7.18
N LEU A 538 -18.66 3.39 5.90
CA LEU A 538 -19.53 4.47 5.43
C LEU A 538 -21.01 4.06 5.50
N ARG A 539 -21.30 2.79 5.19
CA ARG A 539 -22.63 2.19 5.24
C ARG A 539 -23.19 2.13 6.67
N LYS A 540 -22.35 1.77 7.65
CA LYS A 540 -22.66 1.84 9.11
C LYS A 540 -23.01 3.26 9.58
N ILE A 541 -22.32 4.28 9.04
CA ILE A 541 -22.64 5.70 9.35
C ILE A 541 -24.03 6.05 8.80
N LEU A 542 -24.30 5.83 7.51
CA LEU A 542 -25.60 6.14 6.91
C LEU A 542 -26.74 5.37 7.57
N PHE A 543 -26.57 4.07 7.82
CA PHE A 543 -27.53 3.24 8.54
C PHE A 543 -27.92 3.86 9.90
N SER A 544 -26.94 4.33 10.66
CA SER A 544 -27.18 4.96 11.96
C SER A 544 -27.88 6.32 11.82
N CYS A 545 -27.51 7.12 10.81
CA CYS A 545 -28.19 8.39 10.50
C CYS A 545 -29.66 8.18 10.08
N PHE A 546 -29.95 7.15 9.29
CA PHE A 546 -31.30 6.77 8.88
C PHE A 546 -32.12 6.21 10.06
N LYS A 547 -31.55 5.26 10.83
CA LYS A 547 -32.14 4.66 12.05
C LYS A 547 -32.48 5.70 13.12
N ARG A 548 -31.66 6.75 13.25
CA ARG A 548 -31.89 7.91 14.14
C ARG A 548 -32.79 9.00 13.54
N LYS A 549 -33.09 8.93 12.23
CA LYS A 549 -33.72 10.00 11.42
C LYS A 549 -33.08 11.37 11.68
N LEU A 550 -31.76 11.45 11.51
CA LEU A 550 -30.89 12.56 11.94
C LEU A 550 -31.10 13.87 11.13
N LYS A 551 -32.22 14.55 11.40
CA LYS A 551 -32.53 15.89 10.85
C LYS A 551 -31.89 17.04 11.65
N GLN A 552 -31.75 16.87 12.96
CA GLN A 552 -31.08 17.85 13.84
C GLN A 552 -29.58 17.56 13.90
N GLU A 553 -28.79 18.61 14.07
CA GLU A 553 -27.33 18.50 14.14
C GLU A 553 -26.84 17.87 15.45
N ILE A 554 -25.79 17.05 15.34
CA ILE A 554 -25.16 16.32 16.45
C ILE A 554 -23.64 16.43 16.34
N LYS A 555 -22.91 16.44 17.46
CA LYS A 555 -21.44 16.46 17.42
C LYS A 555 -20.90 15.19 16.77
N VAL A 556 -19.87 15.31 15.94
CA VAL A 556 -19.27 14.16 15.23
C VAL A 556 -18.81 13.07 16.21
N ALA A 557 -18.25 13.43 17.37
CA ALA A 557 -17.87 12.47 18.42
C ALA A 557 -19.08 11.73 19.04
N GLN A 558 -20.23 12.39 19.17
CA GLN A 558 -21.46 11.76 19.67
C GLN A 558 -22.09 10.85 18.62
N LEU A 559 -22.04 11.25 17.34
CA LEU A 559 -22.47 10.39 16.22
C LEU A 559 -21.58 9.15 16.09
N ALA A 560 -20.26 9.29 16.23
CA ALA A 560 -19.34 8.15 16.22
C ALA A 560 -19.67 7.12 17.31
N GLY A 561 -19.91 7.56 18.56
CA GLY A 561 -20.34 6.66 19.64
C GLY A 561 -21.68 5.99 19.34
N TYR A 562 -22.67 6.73 18.82
CA TYR A 562 -23.98 6.18 18.45
C TYR A 562 -23.91 5.14 17.31
N VAL A 563 -23.06 5.39 16.30
CA VAL A 563 -22.78 4.44 15.22
C VAL A 563 -22.05 3.20 15.76
N SER A 564 -21.13 3.39 16.69
CA SER A 564 -20.39 2.30 17.34
C SER A 564 -21.32 1.32 18.06
N GLU A 565 -22.24 1.86 18.87
CA GLU A 565 -23.24 1.09 19.63
C GLU A 565 -24.24 0.35 18.73
N HIS A 566 -24.86 1.06 17.77
CA HIS A 566 -26.03 0.54 17.04
C HIS A 566 -25.74 -0.12 15.69
N ALA A 567 -24.51 -0.04 15.21
CA ALA A 567 -24.04 -0.71 13.99
C ALA A 567 -22.87 -1.67 14.24
N ALA A 568 -22.58 -2.01 15.51
CA ALA A 568 -21.52 -2.91 15.94
C ALA A 568 -20.15 -2.61 15.26
N TYR A 569 -19.60 -1.41 15.49
CA TYR A 569 -18.33 -1.01 14.88
C TYR A 569 -17.14 -1.40 15.77
N HIS A 570 -16.52 -2.55 15.52
CA HIS A 570 -15.44 -3.11 16.35
C HIS A 570 -14.07 -2.39 16.24
N HIS A 571 -13.95 -1.37 15.39
CA HIS A 571 -12.71 -0.62 15.19
C HIS A 571 -12.71 0.71 15.97
N GLY A 572 -11.54 1.31 16.17
CA GLY A 572 -11.40 2.54 16.97
C GLY A 572 -12.17 3.74 16.41
N GLU A 573 -12.92 4.43 17.27
CA GLU A 573 -13.78 5.59 16.94
C GLU A 573 -13.06 6.72 16.18
N ALA A 574 -11.73 6.83 16.27
CA ALA A 574 -10.95 7.80 15.50
C ALA A 574 -11.09 7.61 13.98
N SER A 575 -11.12 6.34 13.52
CA SER A 575 -11.34 6.01 12.10
C SER A 575 -12.78 6.33 11.67
N LEU A 576 -13.73 6.17 12.60
CA LEU A 576 -15.15 6.44 12.38
C LEU A 576 -15.42 7.95 12.32
N CYS A 577 -14.84 8.73 13.23
CA CYS A 577 -14.84 10.20 13.18
C CYS A 577 -14.26 10.73 11.87
N ALA A 578 -13.11 10.22 11.43
CA ALA A 578 -12.50 10.60 10.16
C ALA A 578 -13.39 10.25 8.95
N SER A 579 -14.10 9.11 9.01
CA SER A 579 -15.05 8.69 7.97
C SER A 579 -16.31 9.57 7.94
N ILE A 580 -16.82 10.00 9.10
CA ILE A 580 -17.94 10.96 9.20
C ILE A 580 -17.53 12.32 8.63
N ILE A 581 -16.33 12.81 8.97
CA ILE A 581 -15.78 14.05 8.41
C ILE A 581 -15.67 13.95 6.88
N GLY A 582 -15.09 12.86 6.37
CA GLY A 582 -14.95 12.63 4.93
C GLY A 582 -16.27 12.54 4.15
N LEU A 583 -17.38 12.14 4.79
CA LEU A 583 -18.73 12.14 4.18
C LEU A 583 -19.41 13.53 4.16
N ALA A 584 -18.90 14.48 4.95
CA ALA A 584 -19.43 15.84 5.07
C ALA A 584 -18.61 16.89 4.28
N GLN A 585 -17.35 16.60 3.95
CA GLN A 585 -16.46 17.53 3.22
C GLN A 585 -17.01 17.87 1.82
N ASP A 586 -16.92 19.16 1.48
CA ASP A 586 -17.56 19.81 0.34
C ASP A 586 -16.62 20.70 -0.51
N TYR A 587 -15.38 20.92 -0.07
CA TYR A 587 -14.36 21.69 -0.80
C TYR A 587 -13.96 21.02 -2.13
N THR A 588 -13.47 21.83 -3.09
CA THR A 588 -13.04 21.37 -4.43
C THR A 588 -12.05 20.21 -4.36
N GLY A 589 -12.46 19.04 -4.88
CA GLY A 589 -11.67 17.80 -4.84
C GLY A 589 -12.01 16.83 -3.70
N SER A 590 -13.05 17.11 -2.90
CA SER A 590 -13.68 16.14 -1.99
C SER A 590 -14.92 15.50 -2.63
N ASN A 591 -16.11 15.56 -2.01
CA ASN A 591 -17.34 14.96 -2.54
C ASN A 591 -18.02 15.87 -3.58
N ASN A 592 -18.53 15.28 -4.67
CA ASN A 592 -19.45 15.97 -5.58
C ASN A 592 -20.85 16.13 -4.97
N ILE A 593 -21.28 15.16 -4.17
CA ILE A 593 -22.48 15.21 -3.33
C ILE A 593 -22.07 14.80 -1.90
N PRO A 594 -21.85 15.74 -0.97
CA PRO A 594 -21.69 15.42 0.45
C PRO A 594 -23.00 14.85 1.00
N LEU A 595 -22.92 13.68 1.65
CA LEU A 595 -24.08 12.95 2.18
C LEU A 595 -24.48 13.41 3.59
N LEU A 596 -23.57 14.12 4.26
CA LEU A 596 -23.75 14.76 5.56
C LEU A 596 -23.47 16.25 5.43
N VAL A 597 -24.04 17.08 6.31
CA VAL A 597 -23.82 18.53 6.31
C VAL A 597 -22.62 18.90 7.19
N PRO A 598 -21.66 19.72 6.71
CA PRO A 598 -20.50 20.14 7.50
C PRO A 598 -20.82 21.36 8.40
N SER A 599 -21.51 21.15 9.54
CA SER A 599 -21.75 22.21 10.53
C SER A 599 -20.48 22.53 11.35
N GLY A 600 -19.56 23.29 10.75
CA GLY A 600 -18.33 23.79 11.37
C GLY A 600 -17.09 23.62 10.48
N GLN A 601 -15.90 23.68 11.07
CA GLN A 601 -14.64 23.52 10.32
C GLN A 601 -14.34 22.04 10.03
N PHE A 602 -14.87 21.51 8.93
CA PHE A 602 -14.65 20.14 8.45
C PHE A 602 -13.35 19.94 7.66
N GLY A 603 -12.51 20.97 7.58
CA GLY A 603 -11.24 20.99 6.86
C GLY A 603 -11.41 21.60 5.48
N THR A 604 -10.36 22.26 4.99
CA THR A 604 -10.42 23.14 3.84
C THR A 604 -9.57 22.64 2.67
N ARG A 605 -9.63 23.37 1.56
CA ARG A 605 -8.78 23.13 0.39
C ARG A 605 -7.29 23.38 0.67
N LEU A 606 -6.96 24.11 1.75
CA LEU A 606 -5.58 24.47 2.09
C LEU A 606 -4.70 23.24 2.35
N GLN A 607 -5.24 22.22 3.02
CA GLN A 607 -4.51 20.99 3.38
C GLN A 607 -5.18 19.69 2.91
N GLY A 608 -6.25 19.80 2.11
CA GLY A 608 -7.07 18.66 1.70
C GLY A 608 -7.77 18.02 2.89
N GLY A 609 -8.49 18.82 3.67
CA GLY A 609 -9.34 18.34 4.77
C GLY A 609 -8.61 17.93 6.06
N LYS A 610 -7.27 17.94 6.08
CA LYS A 610 -6.45 17.55 7.26
C LYS A 610 -6.51 18.56 8.41
N ASP A 611 -6.91 19.78 8.10
CA ASP A 611 -7.13 20.92 8.98
C ASP A 611 -8.54 20.92 9.63
N ALA A 612 -9.30 19.84 9.47
CA ALA A 612 -10.57 19.62 10.17
C ALA A 612 -10.41 19.76 11.69
N ALA A 613 -11.34 20.50 12.30
CA ALA A 613 -11.37 20.68 13.75
C ALA A 613 -11.74 19.37 14.48
N SER A 614 -11.34 19.25 15.75
CA SER A 614 -11.57 18.03 16.52
C SER A 614 -13.07 17.65 16.57
N PRO A 615 -13.44 16.37 16.41
CA PRO A 615 -14.82 15.84 16.46
C PRO A 615 -15.69 16.24 17.66
N ARG A 616 -15.10 16.85 18.70
CA ARG A 616 -15.76 17.37 19.91
C ARG A 616 -16.39 18.76 19.73
N TYR A 617 -15.98 19.49 18.68
CA TYR A 617 -16.38 20.88 18.39
C TYR A 617 -17.27 21.00 17.16
N ILE A 618 -17.10 20.12 16.17
CA ILE A 618 -17.86 20.11 14.90
C ILE A 618 -19.14 19.27 15.00
N PHE A 619 -20.17 19.71 14.29
CA PHE A 619 -21.52 19.12 14.27
C PHE A 619 -21.87 18.66 12.86
N THR A 620 -22.84 17.77 12.72
CA THR A 620 -23.33 17.32 11.41
C THR A 620 -24.76 16.79 11.51
N CYS A 621 -25.49 16.82 10.40
CA CYS A 621 -26.78 16.15 10.20
C CYS A 621 -26.82 15.47 8.83
N LEU A 622 -27.87 14.72 8.55
CA LEU A 622 -28.08 14.09 7.25
C LEU A 622 -28.44 15.15 6.20
N SER A 623 -27.72 15.20 5.08
CA SER A 623 -28.02 16.10 3.96
C SER A 623 -29.37 15.74 3.32
N GLU A 624 -30.18 16.72 2.92
CA GLU A 624 -31.53 16.48 2.39
C GLU A 624 -31.49 15.59 1.13
N ILE A 625 -30.51 15.83 0.26
CA ILE A 625 -30.26 15.07 -0.96
C ILE A 625 -30.02 13.58 -0.68
N SER A 626 -29.53 13.22 0.51
CA SER A 626 -29.24 11.83 0.87
C SER A 626 -30.51 10.97 0.97
N ARG A 627 -31.67 11.54 1.32
CA ARG A 627 -32.95 10.79 1.28
C ARG A 627 -33.66 10.87 -0.08
N LEU A 628 -33.27 11.80 -0.96
CA LEU A 628 -33.65 11.74 -2.38
C LEU A 628 -32.84 10.66 -3.12
N ILE A 629 -31.58 10.43 -2.72
CA ILE A 629 -30.72 9.38 -3.29
C ILE A 629 -31.08 8.00 -2.69
N PHE A 630 -31.21 7.91 -1.36
CA PHE A 630 -31.52 6.67 -0.62
C PHE A 630 -32.94 6.73 -0.05
N MET A 631 -33.91 6.46 -0.92
CA MET A 631 -35.35 6.56 -0.63
C MET A 631 -35.79 5.66 0.53
N GLU A 632 -36.59 6.22 1.45
CA GLU A 632 -37.12 5.50 2.62
C GLU A 632 -38.06 4.33 2.22
N SER A 633 -38.66 4.36 1.03
CA SER A 633 -39.46 3.26 0.46
C SER A 633 -38.65 2.08 -0.07
N ASP A 634 -37.32 2.17 -0.12
CA ASP A 634 -36.44 1.04 -0.38
C ASP A 634 -35.93 0.35 0.89
N ASP A 635 -36.01 0.98 2.07
CA ASP A 635 -35.38 0.47 3.30
C ASP A 635 -35.89 -0.95 3.67
N ASP A 636 -37.20 -1.21 3.57
CA ASP A 636 -37.81 -2.53 3.80
C ASP A 636 -37.38 -3.62 2.78
N LEU A 637 -36.78 -3.24 1.65
CA LEU A 637 -36.33 -4.17 0.60
C LEU A 637 -34.89 -4.64 0.79
N LEU A 638 -34.14 -4.05 1.73
CA LEU A 638 -32.70 -4.27 1.89
C LEU A 638 -32.42 -5.50 2.75
N VAL A 639 -31.35 -6.23 2.40
CA VAL A 639 -30.89 -7.37 3.19
C VAL A 639 -30.02 -6.85 4.34
N TYR A 640 -30.63 -6.66 5.50
CA TYR A 640 -29.95 -6.25 6.73
C TYR A 640 -29.06 -7.36 7.29
N LEU A 641 -27.79 -7.03 7.56
CA LEU A 641 -26.83 -7.95 8.15
C LEU A 641 -27.07 -8.08 9.67
N ASN A 642 -26.54 -9.17 10.27
CA ASN A 642 -26.63 -9.40 11.71
C ASN A 642 -25.22 -9.57 12.30
N ASP A 643 -24.86 -8.75 13.29
CA ASP A 643 -23.60 -8.88 14.03
C ASP A 643 -23.82 -8.68 15.53
N ASP A 644 -23.11 -9.46 16.34
CA ASP A 644 -23.32 -9.65 17.79
C ASP A 644 -24.79 -9.89 18.22
N GLY A 645 -25.63 -10.37 17.28
CA GLY A 645 -27.07 -10.58 17.45
C GLY A 645 -27.95 -9.37 17.11
N GLN A 646 -27.37 -8.19 16.87
CA GLN A 646 -28.09 -6.98 16.46
C GLN A 646 -28.31 -6.93 14.94
N SER A 647 -29.41 -6.30 14.50
CA SER A 647 -29.57 -5.89 13.11
C SER A 647 -28.75 -4.61 12.87
N ILE A 648 -27.75 -4.73 11.99
CA ILE A 648 -26.77 -3.69 11.64
C ILE A 648 -27.10 -3.13 10.24
N GLU A 649 -26.13 -2.60 9.50
CA GLU A 649 -26.33 -2.06 8.16
C GLU A 649 -26.78 -3.13 7.13
N PRO A 650 -27.39 -2.73 6.00
CA PRO A 650 -27.65 -3.64 4.89
C PRO A 650 -26.36 -4.02 4.17
N GLU A 651 -26.40 -5.13 3.42
CA GLU A 651 -25.28 -5.57 2.58
C GLU A 651 -24.81 -4.45 1.62
N TRP A 652 -25.78 -3.76 1.01
CA TRP A 652 -25.62 -2.54 0.21
C TRP A 652 -26.93 -1.74 0.23
N TYR A 653 -26.83 -0.43 0.02
CA TYR A 653 -28.00 0.40 -0.28
C TYR A 653 -28.34 0.36 -1.78
N MET A 654 -29.56 0.76 -2.15
CA MET A 654 -29.98 0.93 -3.54
C MET A 654 -30.19 2.43 -3.87
N PRO A 655 -29.14 3.21 -4.16
CA PRO A 655 -29.32 4.61 -4.55
C PRO A 655 -30.05 4.73 -5.88
N ILE A 656 -30.72 5.86 -6.15
CA ILE A 656 -31.40 6.08 -7.44
C ILE A 656 -30.45 6.42 -8.61
N ILE A 657 -29.16 6.69 -8.33
CA ILE A 657 -28.05 6.91 -9.28
C ILE A 657 -26.76 6.21 -8.80
N PRO A 658 -25.80 5.84 -9.69
CA PRO A 658 -24.57 5.14 -9.31
C PRO A 658 -23.61 6.06 -8.53
N MET A 659 -23.75 6.10 -7.21
CA MET A 659 -22.98 6.99 -6.34
C MET A 659 -21.46 6.73 -6.40
N LEU A 660 -21.03 5.53 -6.81
CA LEU A 660 -19.63 5.22 -7.11
C LEU A 660 -19.04 6.10 -8.22
N LEU A 661 -19.83 6.44 -9.24
CA LEU A 661 -19.42 7.37 -10.29
C LEU A 661 -19.57 8.83 -9.85
N VAL A 662 -20.57 9.14 -9.02
CA VAL A 662 -20.80 10.51 -8.55
C VAL A 662 -19.67 11.04 -7.67
N ASN A 663 -19.34 10.33 -6.59
CA ASN A 663 -18.31 10.74 -5.62
C ASN A 663 -16.95 10.08 -5.85
N GLY A 664 -16.86 9.09 -6.76
CA GLY A 664 -15.65 8.31 -6.96
C GLY A 664 -15.33 7.39 -5.78
N SER A 665 -14.16 6.74 -5.84
CA SER A 665 -13.56 6.07 -4.69
C SER A 665 -12.08 5.79 -4.92
N GLU A 666 -11.27 5.97 -3.88
CA GLU A 666 -9.88 5.51 -3.82
C GLU A 666 -9.73 4.47 -2.70
N GLY A 667 -8.96 3.41 -2.93
CA GLY A 667 -8.71 2.39 -1.91
C GLY A 667 -7.58 1.43 -2.25
N ILE A 668 -6.90 0.93 -1.23
CA ILE A 668 -5.86 -0.09 -1.33
C ILE A 668 -6.23 -1.24 -0.40
N GLY A 669 -6.37 -2.45 -0.96
CA GLY A 669 -6.62 -3.68 -0.23
C GLY A 669 -5.54 -4.72 -0.54
N THR A 670 -5.66 -5.90 0.04
CA THR A 670 -4.66 -6.95 -0.11
C THR A 670 -4.64 -7.51 -1.54
N GLY A 671 -3.61 -7.10 -2.29
CA GLY A 671 -3.37 -7.51 -3.69
C GLY A 671 -4.06 -6.64 -4.75
N TRP A 672 -4.88 -5.68 -4.33
CA TRP A 672 -5.72 -4.86 -5.19
C TRP A 672 -5.68 -3.38 -4.78
N SER A 673 -5.90 -2.50 -5.74
CA SER A 673 -6.22 -1.10 -5.46
C SER A 673 -7.28 -0.65 -6.45
N THR A 674 -8.01 0.40 -6.07
CA THR A 674 -9.01 1.05 -6.91
C THR A 674 -8.77 2.55 -6.91
N PHE A 675 -8.91 3.15 -8.09
CA PHE A 675 -9.06 4.58 -8.27
C PHE A 675 -10.15 4.80 -9.32
N ILE A 676 -11.31 5.24 -8.86
CA ILE A 676 -12.46 5.64 -9.68
C ILE A 676 -12.62 7.15 -9.43
N PRO A 677 -12.33 8.03 -10.41
CA PRO A 677 -12.55 9.45 -10.24
C PRO A 677 -14.05 9.77 -10.22
N PRO A 678 -14.45 10.90 -9.63
CA PRO A 678 -15.83 11.35 -9.65
C PRO A 678 -16.23 11.93 -11.02
N PHE A 679 -17.52 11.90 -11.31
CA PHE A 679 -18.17 12.34 -12.55
C PHE A 679 -19.35 13.29 -12.23
N SER A 680 -19.82 14.02 -13.25
CA SER A 680 -20.92 14.97 -13.13
C SER A 680 -22.24 14.27 -12.76
N PRO A 681 -22.93 14.64 -11.65
CA PRO A 681 -24.22 14.06 -11.30
C PRO A 681 -25.27 14.22 -12.41
N LEU A 682 -25.20 15.32 -13.16
CA LEU A 682 -26.14 15.63 -14.25
C LEU A 682 -25.90 14.75 -15.48
N GLU A 683 -24.65 14.46 -15.83
CA GLU A 683 -24.30 13.50 -16.90
C GLU A 683 -24.69 12.07 -16.53
N VAL A 684 -24.44 11.69 -15.26
CA VAL A 684 -24.84 10.38 -14.72
C VAL A 684 -26.37 10.21 -14.79
N ILE A 685 -27.15 11.19 -14.33
CA ILE A 685 -28.62 11.16 -14.45
C ILE A 685 -29.06 11.07 -15.91
N GLU A 686 -28.45 11.86 -16.80
CA GLU A 686 -28.80 11.87 -18.23
C GLU A 686 -28.51 10.53 -18.92
N ASN A 687 -27.40 9.86 -18.57
CA ASN A 687 -27.10 8.52 -19.08
C ASN A 687 -28.02 7.43 -18.52
N VAL A 688 -28.42 7.51 -17.25
CA VAL A 688 -29.44 6.60 -16.70
C VAL A 688 -30.78 6.82 -17.41
N LEU A 689 -31.22 8.07 -17.63
CA LEU A 689 -32.43 8.38 -18.40
C LEU A 689 -32.35 7.84 -19.83
N ARG A 690 -31.20 7.98 -20.51
CA ARG A 690 -30.96 7.38 -21.84
C ARG A 690 -31.09 5.86 -21.83
N LYS A 691 -30.55 5.18 -20.82
CA LYS A 691 -30.64 3.71 -20.68
C LYS A 691 -32.09 3.24 -20.46
N ILE A 692 -32.88 3.98 -19.68
CA ILE A 692 -34.33 3.73 -19.51
C ILE A 692 -35.12 3.97 -20.81
N GLU A 693 -34.60 4.82 -21.71
CA GLU A 693 -35.19 5.14 -23.01
C GLU A 693 -34.57 4.35 -24.18
N GLU A 694 -33.81 3.30 -23.88
CA GLU A 694 -33.10 2.44 -24.85
C GLU A 694 -32.17 3.18 -25.83
N LYS A 695 -31.77 4.41 -25.46
CA LYS A 695 -30.84 5.26 -26.22
C LYS A 695 -29.38 4.88 -25.93
N PRO A 696 -28.47 5.07 -26.89
CA PRO A 696 -27.05 4.87 -26.65
C PRO A 696 -26.53 5.80 -25.55
N LEU A 697 -25.68 5.24 -24.68
CA LEU A 697 -24.95 5.96 -23.65
C LEU A 697 -23.94 6.93 -24.28
N VAL A 698 -23.70 8.05 -23.60
CA VAL A 698 -22.65 9.03 -23.95
C VAL A 698 -21.46 8.81 -23.04
N GLU A 699 -20.25 8.87 -23.57
CA GLU A 699 -19.02 8.83 -22.76
C GLU A 699 -19.01 10.01 -21.75
N MET A 700 -18.77 9.70 -20.48
CA MET A 700 -18.67 10.68 -19.41
C MET A 700 -17.21 11.00 -19.12
N HIS A 701 -16.92 12.22 -18.67
CA HIS A 701 -15.56 12.64 -18.34
C HIS A 701 -15.42 13.00 -16.84
N PRO A 702 -14.27 12.75 -16.20
CA PRO A 702 -14.07 13.07 -14.80
C PRO A 702 -14.34 14.54 -14.48
N TRP A 703 -15.12 14.79 -13.44
CA TRP A 703 -15.61 16.12 -13.07
C TRP A 703 -15.67 16.29 -11.55
N TYR A 704 -15.29 17.47 -11.06
CA TYR A 704 -15.20 17.80 -9.65
C TYR A 704 -16.00 19.07 -9.34
N ARG A 705 -16.83 19.02 -8.29
CA ARG A 705 -17.59 20.17 -7.78
C ARG A 705 -16.65 21.34 -7.44
N CYS A 706 -17.07 22.54 -7.83
CA CYS A 706 -16.34 23.80 -7.64
C CYS A 706 -14.90 23.82 -8.20
N PHE A 707 -14.60 23.05 -9.26
CA PHE A 707 -13.34 23.17 -10.02
C PHE A 707 -13.51 24.07 -11.26
N SER A 708 -12.59 25.02 -11.45
CA SER A 708 -12.65 26.08 -12.49
C SER A 708 -11.56 26.00 -13.57
N GLY A 709 -10.72 24.96 -13.50
CA GLY A 709 -9.68 24.62 -14.48
C GLY A 709 -10.23 23.77 -15.63
N SER A 710 -9.35 23.08 -16.36
CA SER A 710 -9.74 22.18 -17.46
C SER A 710 -9.27 20.76 -17.25
N ILE A 711 -10.07 19.81 -17.74
CA ILE A 711 -9.78 18.37 -17.71
C ILE A 711 -9.88 17.90 -19.15
N LEU A 712 -8.76 17.45 -19.73
CA LEU A 712 -8.68 17.07 -21.15
C LEU A 712 -8.29 15.61 -21.28
N CYS A 713 -8.99 14.86 -22.13
CA CYS A 713 -8.62 13.50 -22.48
C CYS A 713 -7.29 13.51 -23.25
N SER A 714 -6.39 12.59 -22.91
CA SER A 714 -5.13 12.34 -23.60
C SER A 714 -5.23 11.01 -24.36
N GLU A 715 -4.48 10.86 -25.45
CA GLU A 715 -4.53 9.72 -26.39
C GLU A 715 -4.37 8.31 -25.76
N SER A 716 -4.04 8.20 -24.47
CA SER A 716 -3.69 6.97 -23.75
C SER A 716 -4.56 6.71 -22.51
N MET A 717 -5.89 6.71 -22.66
CA MET A 717 -6.88 6.28 -21.62
C MET A 717 -6.68 6.97 -20.25
N GLY A 718 -6.38 8.27 -20.28
CA GLY A 718 -6.10 9.08 -19.11
C GLY A 718 -6.29 10.56 -19.40
N TYR A 719 -6.54 11.35 -18.36
CA TYR A 719 -6.87 12.76 -18.47
C TYR A 719 -5.77 13.61 -17.87
N LYS A 720 -5.43 14.71 -18.54
CA LYS A 720 -4.58 15.78 -17.99
C LYS A 720 -5.49 16.82 -17.33
N ILE A 721 -5.25 17.09 -16.05
CA ILE A 721 -5.96 18.10 -15.26
C ILE A 721 -5.06 19.33 -15.20
N TYR A 722 -5.57 20.48 -15.62
CA TYR A 722 -4.84 21.74 -15.69
C TYR A 722 -5.40 22.76 -14.69
N GLY A 723 -4.49 23.38 -13.94
CA GLY A 723 -4.79 24.59 -13.19
C GLY A 723 -5.03 25.77 -14.13
N LYS A 724 -5.48 26.90 -13.55
CA LYS A 724 -5.81 28.12 -14.28
C LYS A 724 -4.86 29.21 -13.85
N ALA A 725 -4.06 29.71 -14.78
CA ALA A 725 -3.15 30.81 -14.56
C ALA A 725 -3.23 31.82 -15.70
N ASN A 726 -3.03 33.09 -15.37
CA ASN A 726 -3.09 34.21 -16.30
C ASN A 726 -1.80 35.02 -16.17
N LEU A 727 -1.01 35.08 -17.25
CA LEU A 727 0.16 35.92 -17.31
C LEU A 727 -0.27 37.38 -17.55
N ARG A 728 0.33 38.33 -16.82
CA ARG A 728 0.12 39.78 -16.99
C ARG A 728 1.44 40.51 -16.90
N TYR A 729 1.67 41.48 -17.77
CA TYR A 729 2.76 42.44 -17.61
C TYR A 729 2.30 43.60 -16.73
N VAL A 730 3.03 43.94 -15.67
CA VAL A 730 2.66 44.98 -14.71
C VAL A 730 3.84 45.89 -14.44
N CYS A 731 3.77 47.11 -15.00
CA CYS A 731 4.78 48.18 -14.94
C CYS A 731 6.16 47.81 -15.53
N THR A 732 6.87 46.87 -14.89
CA THR A 732 8.25 46.46 -15.21
C THR A 732 8.49 44.95 -15.09
N ASP A 733 7.53 44.17 -14.58
CA ASP A 733 7.68 42.73 -14.35
C ASP A 733 6.55 41.92 -14.99
N TRP A 734 6.88 40.71 -15.45
CA TRP A 734 5.91 39.68 -15.78
C TRP A 734 5.40 38.99 -14.51
N VAL A 735 4.08 38.98 -14.33
CA VAL A 735 3.38 38.42 -13.16
C VAL A 735 2.46 37.27 -13.58
N LEU A 736 2.73 36.07 -13.09
CA LEU A 736 1.89 34.88 -13.28
C LEU A 736 0.85 34.81 -12.16
N ASN A 737 -0.43 34.99 -12.50
CA ASN A 737 -1.54 34.96 -11.54
C ASN A 737 -2.26 33.61 -11.62
N ILE A 738 -1.99 32.71 -10.67
CA ILE A 738 -2.60 31.39 -10.56
C ILE A 738 -3.90 31.53 -9.76
N THR A 739 -5.04 31.24 -10.38
CA THR A 739 -6.39 31.31 -9.78
C THR A 739 -7.00 29.93 -9.51
N GLU A 740 -6.33 28.86 -9.93
CA GLU A 740 -6.78 27.48 -9.74
C GLU A 740 -5.59 26.52 -9.79
N LEU A 741 -5.53 25.56 -8.85
CA LEU A 741 -4.53 24.49 -8.85
C LEU A 741 -5.15 23.17 -9.32
N PRO A 742 -4.37 22.26 -9.97
CA PRO A 742 -4.86 20.93 -10.34
C PRO A 742 -5.43 20.18 -9.14
N VAL A 743 -6.46 19.36 -9.37
CA VAL A 743 -7.08 18.54 -8.32
C VAL A 743 -6.04 17.61 -7.69
N GLY A 744 -6.07 17.52 -6.35
CA GLY A 744 -5.05 16.83 -5.54
C GLY A 744 -3.84 17.69 -5.13
N VAL A 745 -3.72 18.93 -5.63
CA VAL A 745 -2.67 19.87 -5.23
C VAL A 745 -3.24 20.90 -4.24
N TRP A 746 -2.87 20.78 -2.97
CA TRP A 746 -3.36 21.63 -1.87
C TRP A 746 -2.55 22.92 -1.73
N THR A 747 -3.21 24.01 -1.31
CA THR A 747 -2.64 25.37 -1.29
C THR A 747 -1.39 25.48 -0.42
N GLN A 748 -1.37 24.86 0.77
CA GLN A 748 -0.23 24.87 1.67
C GLN A 748 0.98 24.13 1.08
N ASN A 749 0.77 22.91 0.56
CA ASN A 749 1.80 22.13 -0.12
C ASN A 749 2.36 22.85 -1.36
N TYR A 750 1.54 23.68 -2.02
CA TYR A 750 1.97 24.49 -3.16
C TYR A 750 2.80 25.70 -2.73
N LYS A 751 2.44 26.36 -1.63
CA LYS A 751 3.24 27.44 -1.01
C LYS A 751 4.65 26.96 -0.64
N GLU A 752 4.76 25.84 0.07
CA GLU A 752 6.05 25.22 0.44
C GLU A 752 6.90 24.89 -0.80
N PHE A 753 6.26 24.53 -1.92
CA PHE A 753 6.92 24.35 -3.20
C PHE A 753 7.43 25.67 -3.80
N LEU A 754 6.65 26.75 -3.79
CA LEU A 754 7.09 28.07 -4.26
C LEU A 754 8.25 28.64 -3.42
N GLU A 755 8.19 28.50 -2.09
CA GLU A 755 9.28 28.86 -1.18
C GLU A 755 10.56 28.08 -1.55
N SER A 756 10.45 26.76 -1.76
CA SER A 756 11.58 25.94 -2.18
C SER A 756 12.12 26.28 -3.59
N LEU A 757 11.32 26.88 -4.47
CA LEU A 757 11.78 27.36 -5.78
C LEU A 757 12.60 28.64 -5.64
N ILE A 758 12.21 29.58 -4.76
CA ILE A 758 12.97 30.80 -4.50
C ILE A 758 14.35 30.46 -3.91
N GLU A 759 14.42 29.56 -2.92
CA GLU A 759 15.69 29.13 -2.33
C GLU A 759 16.65 28.47 -3.35
N ARG A 760 16.10 27.68 -4.29
CA ARG A 760 16.90 26.84 -5.20
C ARG A 760 17.15 27.48 -6.57
N SER A 761 16.33 28.43 -6.99
CA SER A 761 16.31 28.96 -8.37
C SER A 761 15.69 30.37 -8.44
N PRO A 762 16.32 31.39 -7.84
CA PRO A 762 15.82 32.77 -7.88
C PRO A 762 15.77 33.37 -9.30
N ALA A 763 16.41 32.74 -10.29
CA ALA A 763 16.29 33.08 -11.70
C ALA A 763 14.94 32.68 -12.34
N LEU A 764 14.13 31.84 -11.69
CA LEU A 764 12.78 31.46 -12.12
C LEU A 764 11.68 32.28 -11.41
N VAL A 765 11.84 32.54 -10.11
CA VAL A 765 10.88 33.30 -9.29
C VAL A 765 11.63 34.34 -8.46
N LYS A 766 11.26 35.62 -8.61
CA LYS A 766 11.79 36.72 -7.81
C LYS A 766 11.14 36.77 -6.43
N GLU A 767 9.81 36.81 -6.43
CA GLU A 767 8.94 36.86 -5.24
C GLU A 767 7.52 36.39 -5.61
N PHE A 768 6.67 36.10 -4.62
CA PHE A 768 5.24 35.89 -4.82
C PHE A 768 4.40 36.52 -3.70
N THR A 769 3.14 36.83 -4.00
CA THR A 769 2.14 37.26 -3.01
C THR A 769 0.96 36.31 -2.97
N GLU A 770 0.33 36.21 -1.80
CA GLU A 770 -0.76 35.30 -1.49
C GLU A 770 -2.07 36.09 -1.31
N HIS A 771 -3.11 35.68 -2.04
CA HIS A 771 -4.44 36.29 -1.98
C HIS A 771 -5.55 35.22 -1.92
N HIS A 772 -5.19 34.00 -1.48
CA HIS A 772 -6.07 32.85 -1.41
C HIS A 772 -6.93 32.85 -0.13
N THR A 773 -8.04 32.12 -0.17
CA THR A 773 -8.90 31.83 0.99
C THR A 773 -8.88 30.33 1.32
N ASP A 774 -9.70 29.91 2.28
CA ASP A 774 -10.04 28.50 2.55
C ASP A 774 -10.60 27.72 1.34
N THR A 775 -11.25 28.46 0.44
CA THR A 775 -12.06 27.98 -0.68
C THR A 775 -11.41 28.26 -2.04
N CYS A 776 -10.93 29.48 -2.25
CA CYS A 776 -10.42 30.00 -3.53
C CYS A 776 -8.89 30.10 -3.55
N VAL A 777 -8.25 29.62 -4.61
CA VAL A 777 -6.80 29.75 -4.80
C VAL A 777 -6.47 31.06 -5.52
N SER A 778 -5.46 31.78 -5.02
CA SER A 778 -4.90 32.97 -5.68
C SER A 778 -3.44 33.18 -5.24
N PHE A 779 -2.51 33.06 -6.19
CA PHE A 779 -1.09 33.39 -6.04
C PHE A 779 -0.66 34.30 -7.19
N SER A 780 0.08 35.37 -6.88
CA SER A 780 0.67 36.27 -7.87
C SER A 780 2.19 36.17 -7.80
N ILE A 781 2.81 35.51 -8.79
CA ILE A 781 4.24 35.20 -8.83
C ILE A 781 4.95 36.16 -9.78
N LYS A 782 5.98 36.88 -9.32
CA LYS A 782 6.87 37.66 -10.20
C LYS A 782 7.96 36.76 -10.79
N LEU A 783 7.99 36.70 -12.12
CA LEU A 783 8.89 35.82 -12.85
C LEU A 783 10.32 36.38 -12.90
N GLY A 784 11.31 35.48 -12.80
CA GLY A 784 12.71 35.78 -13.10
C GLY A 784 13.01 35.67 -14.60
N GLU A 785 14.17 36.16 -15.02
CA GLU A 785 14.56 36.29 -16.43
C GLU A 785 14.47 34.96 -17.21
N ALA A 786 14.92 33.84 -16.65
CA ALA A 786 14.83 32.53 -17.31
C ALA A 786 13.38 31.99 -17.42
N ALA A 787 12.47 32.44 -16.55
CA ALA A 787 11.05 32.15 -16.67
C ALA A 787 10.34 33.05 -17.69
N ILE A 788 10.91 34.24 -17.95
CA ILE A 788 10.44 35.17 -18.99
C ILE A 788 10.83 34.65 -20.38
N GLU A 789 12.09 34.23 -20.60
CA GLU A 789 12.50 33.56 -21.85
C GLU A 789 11.59 32.36 -22.19
N SER A 790 11.25 31.58 -21.16
CA SER A 790 10.34 30.42 -21.26
C SER A 790 8.88 30.79 -21.54
N ALA A 791 8.49 32.05 -21.37
CA ALA A 791 7.14 32.58 -21.60
C ALA A 791 7.04 33.40 -22.89
N GLU A 792 8.10 34.11 -23.29
CA GLU A 792 8.17 34.86 -24.55
C GLU A 792 8.17 33.93 -25.77
N ALA A 793 8.72 32.71 -25.63
CA ALA A 793 8.55 31.61 -26.59
C ALA A 793 7.09 31.12 -26.77
N ILE A 794 6.12 31.69 -26.06
CA ILE A 794 4.67 31.41 -26.15
C ILE A 794 3.92 32.61 -26.79
N LEU A 795 4.59 33.75 -27.00
CA LEU A 795 3.97 35.04 -27.34
C LEU A 795 4.23 35.51 -28.79
N ASP A 796 4.45 34.57 -29.73
CA ASP A 796 4.58 34.90 -31.16
C ASP A 796 3.29 35.57 -31.70
N PRO A 797 3.33 36.85 -32.15
CA PRO A 797 2.13 37.57 -32.60
C PRO A 797 1.47 36.99 -33.88
N HIS A 798 2.12 36.08 -34.60
CA HIS A 798 1.62 35.58 -35.88
C HIS A 798 0.70 34.35 -35.79
N LEU A 799 0.48 33.75 -34.61
CA LEU A 799 -0.55 32.73 -34.41
C LEU A 799 -1.84 33.33 -33.81
N VAL A 800 -2.82 33.54 -34.67
CA VAL A 800 -4.16 34.06 -34.33
C VAL A 800 -5.00 33.07 -33.48
N PRO A 801 -6.01 33.54 -32.73
CA PRO A 801 -6.17 33.08 -31.35
C PRO A 801 -7.30 32.06 -31.14
N SER A 802 -6.95 30.81 -30.82
CA SER A 802 -7.86 29.88 -30.13
C SER A 802 -7.08 28.81 -29.35
N THR A 803 -7.69 28.30 -28.27
CA THR A 803 -7.14 27.36 -27.27
C THR A 803 -6.08 27.93 -26.31
N ASN A 804 -6.28 27.69 -25.01
CA ASN A 804 -5.35 28.06 -23.94
C ASN A 804 -4.23 27.01 -23.81
N ILE A 805 -3.14 27.16 -24.55
CA ILE A 805 -1.95 26.31 -24.39
C ILE A 805 -0.70 27.18 -24.18
N ALA A 806 -0.51 27.63 -22.93
CA ALA A 806 0.84 27.81 -22.44
C ALA A 806 1.55 26.44 -22.56
N THR A 807 2.75 26.42 -23.13
CA THR A 807 3.41 25.16 -23.52
C THR A 807 3.48 24.18 -22.36
N GLU A 808 3.32 22.87 -22.64
CA GLU A 808 3.25 21.84 -21.59
C GLU A 808 4.53 21.80 -20.71
N SER A 809 5.64 22.36 -21.21
CA SER A 809 6.85 22.66 -20.43
C SER A 809 6.58 23.66 -19.28
N PHE A 810 6.04 24.83 -19.59
CA PHE A 810 5.77 25.91 -18.62
C PHE A 810 4.79 25.46 -17.53
N LEU A 811 3.72 24.75 -17.91
CA LEU A 811 2.74 24.20 -16.97
C LEU A 811 3.34 23.10 -16.06
N LYS A 812 4.37 22.37 -16.52
CA LYS A 812 5.11 21.42 -15.68
C LYS A 812 6.10 22.10 -14.74
N LEU A 813 6.81 23.15 -15.17
CA LEU A 813 7.74 23.92 -14.31
C LEU A 813 7.04 24.40 -13.03
N PHE A 814 5.84 24.96 -13.16
CA PHE A 814 5.04 25.44 -12.02
C PHE A 814 4.08 24.40 -11.42
N LYS A 815 4.16 23.11 -11.81
CA LYS A 815 3.23 22.03 -11.39
C LYS A 815 1.74 22.36 -11.57
N LEU A 816 1.39 23.15 -12.58
CA LEU A 816 0.03 23.52 -12.96
C LEU A 816 -0.67 22.47 -13.84
N SER A 817 -0.12 21.26 -13.91
CA SER A 817 -0.73 20.10 -14.57
C SER A 817 -0.53 18.83 -13.74
N SER A 818 -1.58 18.04 -13.57
CA SER A 818 -1.55 16.66 -13.04
C SER A 818 -2.21 15.69 -14.03
N SER A 819 -2.15 14.39 -13.75
CA SER A 819 -2.69 13.35 -14.65
C SER A 819 -3.39 12.23 -13.87
N ILE A 820 -4.58 11.85 -14.32
CA ILE A 820 -5.34 10.70 -13.80
C ILE A 820 -5.51 9.63 -14.89
N SER A 821 -5.65 8.36 -14.50
CA SER A 821 -5.83 7.23 -15.42
C SER A 821 -7.02 6.38 -15.01
N LEU A 822 -7.81 5.93 -15.98
CA LEU A 822 -8.95 5.04 -15.75
C LEU A 822 -8.56 3.55 -15.72
N THR A 823 -7.27 3.22 -15.86
CA THR A 823 -6.75 1.83 -15.98
C THR A 823 -6.90 0.97 -14.71
N ASN A 824 -7.39 1.53 -13.60
CA ASN A 824 -7.47 0.86 -12.30
C ASN A 824 -8.81 1.07 -11.57
N MET A 825 -9.91 1.08 -12.32
CA MET A 825 -11.26 1.06 -11.75
C MET A 825 -11.61 -0.37 -11.29
N VAL A 826 -11.75 -0.58 -9.98
CA VAL A 826 -12.07 -1.89 -9.38
C VAL A 826 -13.14 -1.73 -8.30
N ALA A 827 -14.16 -2.58 -8.33
CA ALA A 827 -15.24 -2.59 -7.34
C ALA A 827 -15.72 -4.02 -7.08
N PHE A 828 -16.47 -4.22 -6.00
CA PHE A 828 -17.24 -5.45 -5.81
C PHE A 828 -18.51 -5.43 -6.67
N ASP A 829 -18.74 -6.50 -7.43
CA ASP A 829 -19.98 -6.73 -8.15
C ASP A 829 -21.14 -7.11 -7.20
N ALA A 830 -22.33 -7.30 -7.77
CA ALA A 830 -23.54 -7.68 -7.03
C ALA A 830 -23.52 -9.12 -6.47
N GLY A 831 -22.50 -9.92 -6.79
CA GLY A 831 -22.25 -11.24 -6.20
C GLY A 831 -21.10 -11.26 -5.19
N GLY A 832 -20.51 -10.11 -4.87
CA GLY A 832 -19.39 -10.00 -3.94
C GLY A 832 -18.01 -10.32 -4.53
N HIS A 833 -17.85 -10.36 -5.86
CA HIS A 833 -16.55 -10.60 -6.51
C HIS A 833 -15.88 -9.29 -6.92
N LEU A 834 -14.55 -9.25 -6.87
CA LEU A 834 -13.77 -8.10 -7.35
C LEU A 834 -13.70 -8.10 -8.88
N LYS A 835 -14.42 -7.17 -9.52
CA LYS A 835 -14.38 -6.93 -10.97
C LYS A 835 -13.54 -5.69 -11.27
N ARG A 836 -12.67 -5.77 -12.30
CA ARG A 836 -12.01 -4.61 -12.91
C ARG A 836 -12.86 -4.14 -14.08
N TYR A 837 -13.09 -2.83 -14.14
CA TYR A 837 -13.90 -2.16 -15.15
C TYR A 837 -13.01 -1.45 -16.16
N GLY A 838 -13.34 -1.57 -17.45
CA GLY A 838 -12.63 -0.90 -18.55
C GLY A 838 -13.11 0.52 -18.81
N SER A 839 -14.35 0.86 -18.40
CA SER A 839 -14.95 2.18 -18.58
C SER A 839 -15.93 2.54 -17.45
N ALA A 840 -16.25 3.83 -17.31
CA ALA A 840 -17.32 4.28 -16.42
C ALA A 840 -18.72 3.84 -16.90
N LEU A 841 -18.88 3.53 -18.20
CA LEU A 841 -20.14 3.03 -18.76
C LEU A 841 -20.42 1.59 -18.29
N GLU A 842 -19.40 0.75 -18.23
CA GLU A 842 -19.51 -0.63 -17.73
C GLU A 842 -19.95 -0.68 -16.26
N ILE A 843 -19.46 0.26 -15.44
CA ILE A 843 -19.91 0.45 -14.04
C ILE A 843 -21.41 0.82 -14.01
N LEU A 844 -21.85 1.71 -14.89
CA LEU A 844 -23.25 2.14 -14.99
C LEU A 844 -24.16 1.00 -15.46
N GLU A 845 -23.70 0.12 -16.36
CA GLU A 845 -24.49 -0.99 -16.88
C GLU A 845 -24.66 -2.15 -15.88
N ASP A 846 -23.60 -2.58 -15.19
CA ASP A 846 -23.71 -3.55 -14.09
C ASP A 846 -24.67 -3.04 -12.99
N TRP A 847 -24.53 -1.76 -12.63
CA TRP A 847 -25.37 -1.09 -11.63
C TRP A 847 -26.85 -0.99 -12.06
N TYR A 848 -27.10 -0.65 -13.34
CA TYR A 848 -28.43 -0.41 -13.88
C TYR A 848 -29.35 -1.63 -13.75
N LEU A 849 -28.82 -2.84 -14.01
CA LEU A 849 -29.57 -4.09 -13.93
C LEU A 849 -30.05 -4.38 -12.50
N VAL A 850 -29.20 -4.16 -11.50
CA VAL A 850 -29.54 -4.29 -10.08
C VAL A 850 -30.61 -3.27 -9.70
N ARG A 851 -30.44 -2.01 -10.10
CA ARG A 851 -31.37 -0.95 -9.71
C ARG A 851 -32.74 -1.08 -10.38
N LEU A 852 -32.81 -1.53 -11.63
CA LEU A 852 -34.08 -1.82 -12.31
C LEU A 852 -34.88 -2.90 -11.58
N ASN A 853 -34.23 -4.01 -11.20
CA ASN A 853 -34.85 -5.06 -10.38
C ASN A 853 -35.31 -4.52 -9.01
N GLY A 854 -34.53 -3.61 -8.41
CA GLY A 854 -34.94 -2.84 -7.24
C GLY A 854 -36.29 -2.12 -7.41
N TYR A 855 -36.53 -1.46 -8.56
CA TYR A 855 -37.82 -0.81 -8.84
C TYR A 855 -38.97 -1.78 -9.08
N HIS A 856 -38.73 -2.98 -9.62
CA HIS A 856 -39.75 -4.03 -9.68
C HIS A 856 -40.19 -4.45 -8.26
N ARG A 857 -39.22 -4.83 -7.41
CA ARG A 857 -39.45 -5.18 -6.00
C ARG A 857 -40.12 -4.04 -5.22
N ARG A 858 -39.74 -2.78 -5.48
CA ARG A 858 -40.38 -1.60 -4.87
C ARG A 858 -41.83 -1.44 -5.31
N LYS A 859 -42.14 -1.56 -6.62
CA LYS A 859 -43.54 -1.47 -7.09
C LYS A 859 -44.39 -2.57 -6.45
N GLU A 860 -43.88 -3.81 -6.40
CA GLU A 860 -44.56 -4.94 -5.76
C GLU A 860 -44.83 -4.69 -4.27
N ASN A 861 -43.82 -4.23 -3.51
CA ASN A 861 -43.99 -3.90 -2.09
C ASN A 861 -44.98 -2.75 -1.85
N LEU A 862 -44.90 -1.67 -2.64
CA LEU A 862 -45.82 -0.53 -2.53
C LEU A 862 -47.27 -0.91 -2.90
N VAL A 863 -47.46 -1.73 -3.95
CA VAL A 863 -48.78 -2.27 -4.32
C VAL A 863 -49.32 -3.16 -3.20
N SER A 864 -48.48 -4.03 -2.62
CA SER A 864 -48.85 -4.88 -1.49
C SER A 864 -49.24 -4.05 -0.26
N HIS A 865 -48.45 -3.02 0.09
CA HIS A 865 -48.72 -2.12 1.21
C HIS A 865 -50.06 -1.40 1.06
N LEU A 866 -50.28 -0.72 -0.08
CA LEU A 866 -51.53 0.00 -0.34
C LEU A 866 -52.74 -0.93 -0.40
N SER A 867 -52.59 -2.13 -0.98
CA SER A 867 -53.66 -3.15 -0.98
C SER A 867 -54.01 -3.60 0.44
N ARG A 868 -53.02 -3.76 1.31
CA ARG A 868 -53.20 -4.12 2.73
C ARG A 868 -53.80 -2.99 3.55
N GLU A 869 -53.44 -1.74 3.28
CA GLU A 869 -54.07 -0.57 3.91
C GLU A 869 -55.54 -0.43 3.48
N TRP A 870 -55.84 -0.55 2.19
CA TRP A 870 -57.21 -0.54 1.67
C TRP A 870 -58.06 -1.67 2.28
N LYS A 871 -57.51 -2.90 2.37
CA LYS A 871 -58.14 -4.04 3.08
C LYS A 871 -58.42 -3.73 4.56
N ARG A 872 -57.44 -3.17 5.30
CA ARG A 872 -57.62 -2.78 6.71
C ARG A 872 -58.66 -1.67 6.87
N LEU A 873 -58.79 -0.75 5.92
CA LEU A 873 -59.81 0.31 5.93
C LEU A 873 -61.21 -0.25 5.63
N ASP A 874 -61.36 -1.08 4.60
CA ASP A 874 -62.63 -1.77 4.29
C ASP A 874 -63.10 -2.65 5.46
N ALA A 875 -62.21 -3.44 6.05
CA ALA A 875 -62.50 -4.23 7.25
C ALA A 875 -62.95 -3.36 8.44
N LYS A 876 -62.34 -2.19 8.67
CA LYS A 876 -62.78 -1.23 9.69
C LYS A 876 -64.15 -0.64 9.38
N MET A 877 -64.42 -0.22 8.14
CA MET A 877 -65.73 0.27 7.73
C MET A 877 -66.82 -0.79 7.95
N ARG A 878 -66.56 -2.03 7.52
CA ARG A 878 -67.47 -3.16 7.70
C ARG A 878 -67.71 -3.45 9.19
N PHE A 879 -66.65 -3.47 10.01
CA PHE A 879 -66.72 -3.70 11.46
C PHE A 879 -67.60 -2.64 12.16
N ILE A 880 -67.39 -1.35 11.93
CA ILE A 880 -68.25 -0.30 12.52
C ILE A 880 -69.69 -0.44 12.00
N SER A 881 -69.87 -0.74 10.71
CA SER A 881 -71.20 -0.89 10.11
C SER A 881 -71.99 -2.05 10.74
N GLU A 882 -71.38 -3.23 10.91
CA GLU A 882 -72.01 -4.37 11.59
C GLU A 882 -72.33 -4.08 13.06
N ILE A 883 -71.56 -3.22 13.74
CA ILE A 883 -71.84 -2.80 15.12
C ILE A 883 -73.03 -1.83 15.17
N LEU A 884 -73.05 -0.81 14.31
CA LEU A 884 -74.16 0.17 14.24
C LEU A 884 -75.48 -0.47 13.80
N GLN A 885 -75.43 -1.54 12.99
CA GLN A 885 -76.57 -2.35 12.59
C GLN A 885 -76.97 -3.41 13.64
N GLY A 886 -76.26 -3.50 14.77
CA GLY A 886 -76.52 -4.49 15.83
C GLY A 886 -76.15 -5.94 15.46
N THR A 887 -75.55 -6.15 14.28
CA THR A 887 -75.18 -7.46 13.73
C THR A 887 -73.88 -8.02 14.35
N LEU A 888 -73.09 -7.19 15.02
CA LEU A 888 -71.91 -7.58 15.79
C LEU A 888 -71.95 -6.99 17.20
N VAL A 889 -72.24 -7.84 18.19
CA VAL A 889 -72.33 -7.44 19.61
C VAL A 889 -71.01 -7.75 20.33
N ILE A 890 -70.24 -6.70 20.64
CA ILE A 890 -68.97 -6.80 21.39
C ILE A 890 -69.19 -6.97 22.90
N ALA A 891 -70.24 -6.35 23.45
CA ALA A 891 -70.49 -6.32 24.88
C ALA A 891 -70.71 -7.74 25.48
N ARG A 892 -70.06 -8.00 26.62
CA ARG A 892 -70.16 -9.24 27.41
C ARG A 892 -69.63 -10.53 26.75
N LYS A 893 -68.90 -10.46 25.62
CA LYS A 893 -68.16 -11.60 25.05
C LYS A 893 -66.70 -11.60 25.49
N SER A 894 -66.04 -12.77 25.46
CA SER A 894 -64.58 -12.85 25.67
C SER A 894 -63.81 -12.46 24.41
N LYS A 895 -62.53 -12.07 24.53
CA LYS A 895 -61.67 -11.81 23.36
C LYS A 895 -61.55 -13.05 22.46
N ALA A 896 -61.51 -14.26 23.04
CA ALA A 896 -61.42 -15.50 22.28
C ALA A 896 -62.69 -15.80 21.46
N ASP A 897 -63.87 -15.53 22.03
CA ASP A 897 -65.14 -15.69 21.30
C ASP A 897 -65.28 -14.66 20.16
N LEU A 898 -64.84 -13.42 20.39
CA LEU A 898 -64.83 -12.37 19.36
C LEU A 898 -63.85 -12.68 18.21
N VAL A 899 -62.66 -13.21 18.53
CA VAL A 899 -61.70 -13.69 17.52
C VAL A 899 -62.31 -14.81 16.67
N ARG A 900 -62.99 -15.78 17.29
CA ARG A 900 -63.70 -16.85 16.57
C ARG A 900 -64.82 -16.30 15.68
N GLU A 901 -65.67 -15.40 16.20
CA GLU A 901 -66.78 -14.77 15.46
C GLU A 901 -66.31 -13.92 14.28
N LEU A 902 -65.18 -13.21 14.40
CA LEU A 902 -64.56 -12.47 13.29
C LEU A 902 -64.00 -13.40 12.22
N SER A 903 -63.39 -14.53 12.62
CA SER A 903 -62.92 -15.57 11.71
C SER A 903 -64.09 -16.24 10.96
N GLU A 904 -65.16 -16.62 11.67
CA GLU A 904 -66.40 -17.17 11.10
C GLU A 904 -67.09 -16.19 10.12
N LYS A 905 -67.00 -14.88 10.39
CA LYS A 905 -67.51 -13.81 9.51
C LYS A 905 -66.57 -13.45 8.35
N GLY A 906 -65.44 -14.13 8.20
CA GLY A 906 -64.51 -13.93 7.08
C GLY A 906 -63.75 -12.60 7.12
N TYR A 907 -63.42 -12.11 8.32
CA TYR A 907 -62.42 -11.04 8.45
C TYR A 907 -61.01 -11.63 8.36
N GLU A 908 -60.10 -10.97 7.63
CA GLU A 908 -58.68 -11.35 7.59
C GLU A 908 -57.96 -10.96 8.89
N GLU A 909 -57.07 -11.84 9.38
CA GLU A 909 -56.17 -11.54 10.49
C GLU A 909 -55.01 -10.63 10.03
N ASP A 910 -54.46 -9.83 10.95
CA ASP A 910 -53.27 -9.04 10.67
C ASP A 910 -52.01 -9.91 10.56
N GLU A 911 -51.50 -10.02 9.33
CA GLU A 911 -50.25 -10.71 8.93
C GLU A 911 -49.05 -10.38 9.83
N ASN A 912 -49.03 -9.19 10.44
CA ASN A 912 -48.00 -8.77 11.39
C ASN A 912 -48.05 -9.54 12.74
N GLY A 913 -48.92 -10.53 12.90
CA GLY A 913 -49.08 -11.33 14.13
C GLY A 913 -49.98 -10.70 15.19
N GLY A 914 -50.71 -9.62 14.84
CA GLY A 914 -51.66 -8.93 15.72
C GLY A 914 -53.07 -9.54 15.73
N GLY A 915 -53.35 -10.51 14.87
CA GLY A 915 -54.70 -11.10 14.73
C GLY A 915 -55.73 -10.01 14.41
N TYR A 916 -56.81 -9.95 15.20
CA TYR A 916 -57.88 -8.96 15.03
C TYR A 916 -57.71 -7.66 15.85
N ASP A 917 -56.54 -7.40 16.45
CA ASP A 917 -56.36 -6.24 17.34
C ASP A 917 -56.43 -4.88 16.61
N TYR A 918 -56.28 -4.86 15.28
CA TYR A 918 -56.52 -3.67 14.45
C TYR A 918 -58.01 -3.26 14.35
N LEU A 919 -58.93 -4.16 14.75
CA LEU A 919 -60.37 -3.91 14.90
C LEU A 919 -60.75 -3.83 16.40
N LEU A 920 -60.34 -4.83 17.19
CA LEU A 920 -60.71 -4.94 18.60
C LEU A 920 -60.04 -3.90 19.51
N GLY A 921 -58.92 -3.30 19.09
CA GLY A 921 -58.24 -2.20 19.77
C GLY A 921 -58.80 -0.80 19.47
N MET A 922 -59.88 -0.69 18.69
CA MET A 922 -60.47 0.60 18.33
C MET A 922 -61.12 1.31 19.54
N PRO A 923 -60.89 2.62 19.75
CA PRO A 923 -61.54 3.37 20.81
C PRO A 923 -63.07 3.42 20.63
N LEU A 924 -63.84 3.32 21.72
CA LEU A 924 -65.30 3.27 21.67
C LEU A 924 -65.94 4.49 20.97
N TRP A 925 -65.32 5.67 21.06
CA TRP A 925 -65.78 6.89 20.37
C TRP A 925 -65.65 6.83 18.84
N SER A 926 -64.86 5.90 18.29
CA SER A 926 -64.70 5.73 16.84
C SER A 926 -65.86 4.96 16.18
N LEU A 927 -66.81 4.45 16.97
CA LEU A 927 -67.97 3.70 16.52
C LEU A 927 -69.13 4.64 16.12
N THR A 928 -68.90 5.53 15.16
CA THR A 928 -69.88 6.54 14.70
C THR A 928 -70.03 6.54 13.18
N ALA A 929 -71.19 7.00 12.70
CA ALA A 929 -71.44 7.19 11.26
C ALA A 929 -70.48 8.22 10.64
N GLU A 930 -70.10 9.26 11.39
CA GLU A 930 -69.08 10.24 10.98
C GLU A 930 -67.73 9.58 10.72
N ARG A 931 -67.32 8.60 11.55
CA ARG A 931 -66.06 7.88 11.35
C ARG A 931 -66.13 6.91 10.17
N ILE A 932 -67.30 6.34 9.84
CA ILE A 932 -67.48 5.58 8.58
C ILE A 932 -67.23 6.50 7.38
N LEU A 933 -67.81 7.71 7.36
CA LEU A 933 -67.63 8.65 6.26
C LEU A 933 -66.15 9.11 6.12
N GLN A 934 -65.43 9.27 7.23
CA GLN A 934 -63.98 9.52 7.20
C GLN A 934 -63.21 8.34 6.62
N LEU A 935 -63.49 7.11 7.09
CA LEU A 935 -62.86 5.88 6.57
C LEU A 935 -63.18 5.62 5.09
N GLU A 936 -64.36 6.03 4.60
CA GLU A 936 -64.74 5.94 3.19
C GLU A 936 -63.88 6.85 2.32
N ASN A 937 -63.62 8.08 2.77
CA ASN A 937 -62.71 9.01 2.11
C ASN A 937 -61.26 8.51 2.16
N GLU A 938 -60.77 8.07 3.33
CA GLU A 938 -59.44 7.47 3.51
C GLU A 938 -59.24 6.25 2.59
N ARG A 939 -60.25 5.36 2.49
CA ARG A 939 -60.25 4.20 1.60
C ARG A 939 -60.17 4.63 0.13
N LYS A 940 -61.01 5.59 -0.28
CA LYS A 940 -61.08 6.04 -1.67
C LYS A 940 -59.77 6.69 -2.12
N GLU A 941 -59.16 7.49 -1.26
CA GLU A 941 -57.82 8.06 -1.47
C GLU A 941 -56.78 6.94 -1.69
N LYS A 942 -56.74 5.93 -0.82
CA LYS A 942 -55.86 4.75 -1.00
C LYS A 942 -56.16 3.94 -2.26
N GLU A 943 -57.43 3.87 -2.67
CA GLU A 943 -57.83 3.17 -3.90
C GLU A 943 -57.38 3.90 -5.17
N ASP A 944 -57.48 5.24 -5.18
CA ASP A 944 -57.06 6.07 -6.31
C ASP A 944 -55.52 6.20 -6.37
N GLU A 945 -54.83 6.22 -5.23
CA GLU A 945 -53.37 5.98 -5.15
C GLU A 945 -52.98 4.62 -5.75
N LEU A 946 -53.69 3.54 -5.40
CA LEU A 946 -53.40 2.18 -5.88
C LEU A 946 -53.61 2.07 -7.40
N LYS A 947 -54.69 2.65 -7.95
CA LYS A 947 -54.91 2.75 -9.41
C LYS A 947 -53.78 3.51 -10.11
N LEU A 948 -53.34 4.63 -9.52
CA LEU A 948 -52.22 5.43 -10.05
C LEU A 948 -50.88 4.68 -10.00
N LEU A 949 -50.62 3.91 -8.94
CA LEU A 949 -49.41 3.09 -8.82
C LEU A 949 -49.44 1.89 -9.78
N LEU A 950 -50.58 1.23 -9.96
CA LEU A 950 -50.74 0.10 -10.86
C LEU A 950 -50.49 0.50 -12.33
N SER A 951 -50.98 1.67 -12.75
CA SER A 951 -50.82 2.19 -14.12
C SER A 951 -49.42 2.66 -14.49
N LYS A 952 -48.58 3.08 -13.54
CA LYS A 952 -47.17 3.46 -13.80
C LYS A 952 -46.27 2.22 -13.98
N THR A 953 -45.34 2.23 -14.92
CA THR A 953 -44.28 1.20 -14.99
C THR A 953 -43.21 1.43 -13.91
N PRO A 954 -42.38 0.42 -13.57
CA PRO A 954 -41.20 0.63 -12.72
C PRO A 954 -40.25 1.71 -13.27
N CYS A 955 -40.15 1.82 -14.60
CA CYS A 955 -39.38 2.86 -15.29
C CYS A 955 -39.97 4.27 -15.08
N ASP A 956 -41.29 4.43 -15.05
CA ASP A 956 -41.93 5.74 -14.82
C ASP A 956 -41.74 6.23 -13.39
N LEU A 957 -41.75 5.31 -12.41
CA LEU A 957 -41.38 5.61 -11.03
C LEU A 957 -39.93 6.10 -10.96
N TRP A 958 -39.00 5.40 -11.61
CA TRP A 958 -37.59 5.80 -11.66
C TRP A 958 -37.38 7.14 -12.37
N LYS A 959 -38.06 7.40 -13.49
CA LYS A 959 -38.03 8.72 -14.17
C LYS A 959 -38.54 9.84 -13.26
N THR A 960 -39.57 9.58 -12.44
CA THR A 960 -40.11 10.55 -11.48
C THR A 960 -39.07 10.87 -10.39
N ASP A 961 -38.42 9.85 -9.81
CA ASP A 961 -37.36 10.01 -8.82
C ASP A 961 -36.16 10.78 -9.41
N LEU A 962 -35.70 10.39 -10.61
CA LEU A 962 -34.57 11.01 -11.30
C LEU A 962 -34.84 12.47 -11.67
N MET A 963 -36.04 12.82 -12.14
CA MET A 963 -36.41 14.22 -12.41
C MET A 963 -36.46 15.05 -11.12
N THR A 964 -36.89 14.45 -10.00
CA THR A 964 -36.91 15.12 -8.69
C THR A 964 -35.49 15.42 -8.21
N LEU A 965 -34.56 14.46 -8.32
CA LEU A 965 -33.15 14.68 -8.00
C LEU A 965 -32.47 15.64 -8.99
N LYS A 966 -32.75 15.54 -10.30
CA LYS A 966 -32.22 16.47 -11.33
C LYS A 966 -32.66 17.91 -11.07
N LYS A 967 -33.88 18.13 -10.58
CA LYS A 967 -34.40 19.44 -10.16
C LYS A 967 -33.70 19.95 -8.90
N PHE A 968 -33.48 19.10 -7.90
CA PHE A 968 -32.77 19.48 -6.67
C PHE A 968 -31.31 19.85 -6.95
N VAL A 969 -30.59 19.00 -7.70
CA VAL A 969 -29.19 19.24 -8.10
C VAL A 969 -29.08 20.49 -8.98
N SER A 970 -29.98 20.68 -9.95
CA SER A 970 -29.98 21.88 -10.83
C SER A 970 -30.48 23.17 -10.16
N SER A 971 -30.80 23.16 -8.86
CA SER A 971 -31.14 24.39 -8.13
C SER A 971 -29.90 25.29 -8.00
N SER A 972 -30.08 26.61 -8.03
CA SER A 972 -28.96 27.54 -7.96
C SER A 972 -28.19 27.41 -6.64
N GLU A 973 -28.92 27.28 -5.54
CA GLU A 973 -28.40 27.22 -4.15
C GLU A 973 -27.37 26.09 -3.99
N TYR A 974 -27.66 24.89 -4.50
CA TYR A 974 -26.74 23.74 -4.39
C TYR A 974 -25.38 23.93 -5.10
N TYR A 975 -25.30 24.87 -6.06
CA TYR A 975 -24.09 25.20 -6.81
C TYR A 975 -23.54 26.62 -6.53
N SER A 976 -24.29 27.52 -5.89
CA SER A 976 -23.90 28.93 -5.73
C SER A 976 -23.01 29.23 -4.54
N ASP A 977 -23.14 28.46 -3.45
CA ASP A 977 -22.83 28.95 -2.10
C ASP A 977 -21.34 29.17 -1.79
N HIS A 978 -20.45 28.85 -2.73
CA HIS A 978 -19.01 29.13 -2.65
C HIS A 978 -18.48 30.04 -3.77
N ILE A 979 -19.33 30.69 -4.57
CA ILE A 979 -18.91 31.82 -5.44
C ILE A 979 -18.89 33.13 -4.62
N GLY A 980 -18.16 33.10 -3.50
CA GLY A 980 -17.95 34.26 -2.65
C GLY A 980 -17.03 35.30 -3.30
N VAL A 981 -17.34 36.58 -3.12
CA VAL A 981 -16.52 37.75 -3.53
C VAL A 981 -16.34 37.89 -5.05
N ARG A 982 -17.41 38.30 -5.74
CA ARG A 982 -17.28 38.98 -7.05
C ARG A 982 -18.32 40.07 -7.33
N ALA A 983 -18.63 40.89 -6.32
CA ALA A 983 -19.52 42.06 -6.44
C ALA A 983 -18.79 43.41 -6.24
N ASP A 984 -17.99 43.55 -5.17
CA ASP A 984 -17.66 44.88 -4.60
C ASP A 984 -16.40 45.57 -5.15
N VAL A 985 -15.84 45.11 -6.29
CA VAL A 985 -14.63 45.70 -6.90
C VAL A 985 -14.88 46.22 -8.33
N ALA A 986 -16.06 45.97 -8.90
CA ALA A 986 -16.44 46.46 -10.23
C ALA A 986 -17.10 47.85 -10.22
N SER A 987 -17.41 48.40 -9.04
CA SER A 987 -18.22 49.60 -8.83
C SER A 987 -17.42 50.88 -8.52
N GLN A 988 -16.08 50.84 -8.57
CA GLN A 988 -15.20 52.00 -8.36
C GLN A 988 -14.32 52.36 -9.57
N GLN A 989 -14.78 52.09 -10.80
CA GLN A 989 -14.20 52.70 -12.00
C GLN A 989 -15.20 52.70 -13.17
N ILE A 990 -15.98 53.78 -13.27
CA ILE A 990 -16.49 54.48 -14.47
C ILE A 990 -17.49 55.52 -13.95
N ALA A 991 -17.11 56.79 -14.00
CA ALA A 991 -17.95 57.93 -13.62
C ALA A 991 -17.64 59.12 -14.52
N TYR A 992 -18.12 59.06 -15.77
CA TYR A 992 -18.10 60.19 -16.69
C TYR A 992 -19.44 60.32 -17.43
N THR A 993 -20.23 61.29 -16.94
CA THR A 993 -21.09 62.23 -17.69
C THR A 993 -22.16 61.74 -18.68
N GLU A 994 -23.40 62.17 -18.37
CA GLU A 994 -24.51 62.55 -19.28
C GLU A 994 -25.37 61.44 -19.95
N GLY A 995 -26.70 61.67 -20.06
CA GLY A 995 -27.58 60.83 -20.89
C GLY A 995 -28.98 60.40 -20.37
N GLU A 996 -29.81 61.31 -19.83
CA GLU A 996 -31.28 61.16 -19.72
C GLU A 996 -31.87 60.01 -18.84
N LYS A 997 -33.21 59.81 -18.88
CA LYS A 997 -34.03 59.15 -17.82
C LYS A 997 -34.91 57.99 -18.33
N PRO A 998 -35.06 56.89 -17.56
CA PRO A 998 -36.21 55.98 -17.65
C PRO A 998 -37.37 56.38 -16.70
N MET A 999 -38.59 55.94 -17.01
CA MET A 999 -39.82 56.26 -16.27
C MET A 999 -40.22 55.22 -15.21
N LYS A 1000 -41.16 55.60 -14.33
CA LYS A 1000 -41.76 54.76 -13.28
C LYS A 1000 -42.48 53.52 -13.85
N ILE A 1001 -42.31 52.36 -13.22
CA ILE A 1001 -43.36 51.33 -13.13
C ILE A 1001 -43.54 50.87 -11.68
N ILE A 1002 -44.62 51.38 -11.08
CA ILE A 1002 -45.53 50.79 -10.08
C ILE A 1002 -45.03 49.55 -9.30
N LYS A 1003 -44.93 49.69 -7.97
CA LYS A 1003 -45.14 48.57 -7.03
C LYS A 1003 -46.65 48.37 -6.82
N LEU A 1004 -47.08 47.12 -6.62
CA LEU A 1004 -48.41 46.78 -6.09
C LEU A 1004 -48.27 45.99 -4.78
N GLU A 1005 -49.25 46.13 -3.90
CA GLU A 1005 -49.18 45.78 -2.48
C GLU A 1005 -50.00 44.53 -2.14
N GLN A 1006 -49.52 43.70 -1.22
CA GLN A 1006 -50.32 43.00 -0.20
C GLN A 1006 -49.46 42.95 1.08
N LYS A 1007 -49.73 43.77 2.11
CA LYS A 1007 -50.79 43.66 3.14
C LYS A 1007 -50.41 42.75 4.32
N GLU A 1008 -49.86 43.36 5.36
CA GLU A 1008 -50.03 42.95 6.76
C GLU A 1008 -50.49 44.18 7.58
N ASP A 1009 -51.41 43.98 8.52
CA ASP A 1009 -52.02 45.01 9.38
C ASP A 1009 -52.80 44.29 10.51
N PRO A 1010 -52.95 44.86 11.72
CA PRO A 1010 -51.87 45.27 12.64
C PRO A 1010 -52.03 44.65 14.05
N LEU A 1011 -51.09 44.91 14.97
CA LEU A 1011 -51.30 45.28 16.41
C LEU A 1011 -50.05 45.08 17.29
N ARG A 1012 -49.33 46.17 17.64
CA ARG A 1012 -49.26 46.70 19.03
C ARG A 1012 -48.51 48.04 19.08
N GLU A 1013 -48.85 48.87 20.05
CA GLU A 1013 -48.38 50.27 20.17
C GLU A 1013 -46.98 50.43 20.77
N SER A 1014 -46.37 51.58 20.49
CA SER A 1014 -45.06 52.01 20.97
C SER A 1014 -45.11 52.78 22.31
N LYS A 1015 -43.95 52.87 22.99
CA LYS A 1015 -43.63 53.95 23.94
C LYS A 1015 -42.11 54.10 24.14
N GLU A 1016 -41.66 55.35 24.22
CA GLU A 1016 -40.25 55.76 24.33
C GLU A 1016 -39.72 55.71 25.78
N PRO A 1017 -38.39 55.79 25.95
CA PRO A 1017 -37.77 56.51 27.07
C PRO A 1017 -36.83 57.65 26.62
N LYS A 1018 -36.62 58.64 27.49
CA LYS A 1018 -35.78 59.84 27.28
C LYS A 1018 -34.52 59.86 28.19
N GLU A 1019 -33.59 60.75 27.88
CA GLU A 1019 -32.33 61.02 28.62
C GLU A 1019 -32.53 61.72 29.98
N THR A 1020 -31.51 61.71 30.85
CA THR A 1020 -31.03 62.89 31.64
C THR A 1020 -29.66 62.66 32.32
N GLU A 1021 -29.02 63.72 32.83
CA GLU A 1021 -27.56 63.81 33.13
C GLU A 1021 -27.14 63.64 34.61
N LYS A 1022 -25.81 63.46 34.87
CA LYS A 1022 -24.94 64.40 35.67
C LYS A 1022 -23.44 63.97 35.78
N LYS A 1023 -22.58 64.89 36.27
CA LYS A 1023 -21.10 64.79 36.50
C LYS A 1023 -20.76 65.29 37.96
N PRO A 1024 -19.52 65.64 38.42
CA PRO A 1024 -18.13 65.44 37.91
C PRO A 1024 -16.98 65.17 38.96
N ILE A 1025 -15.77 64.75 38.50
CA ILE A 1025 -14.39 65.17 38.97
C ILE A 1025 -13.89 64.72 40.39
N PRO A 1026 -12.57 64.42 40.68
CA PRO A 1026 -11.35 65.13 40.22
C PRO A 1026 -10.00 64.37 39.93
N ARG A 1027 -9.16 65.00 39.08
CA ARG A 1027 -7.65 65.22 39.13
C ARG A 1027 -6.68 64.05 39.46
N ASN A 1028 -5.48 63.87 38.87
CA ASN A 1028 -4.49 64.80 38.29
C ASN A 1028 -3.35 64.00 37.59
N ALA A 1029 -2.52 64.66 36.76
CA ALA A 1029 -1.46 64.04 35.95
C ALA A 1029 -0.04 64.07 36.55
N LYS A 1030 0.89 63.29 35.97
CA LYS A 1030 2.23 63.80 35.54
C LYS A 1030 2.94 62.91 34.51
N THR A 1031 3.97 63.48 33.88
CA THR A 1031 4.64 63.02 32.65
C THR A 1031 6.03 62.43 32.90
N SER A 1032 6.48 61.51 32.03
CA SER A 1032 7.77 61.59 31.30
C SER A 1032 7.83 60.51 30.21
N ALA A 1033 8.87 60.54 29.35
CA ALA A 1033 9.06 59.57 28.26
C ALA A 1033 10.53 59.45 27.84
N HIS A 1034 10.99 58.26 27.42
CA HIS A 1034 11.73 58.10 26.14
C HIS A 1034 12.06 56.65 25.70
N LYS A 1035 12.02 56.48 24.37
CA LYS A 1035 12.86 55.66 23.44
C LYS A 1035 13.56 54.36 23.89
N LYS A 1036 13.35 53.32 23.04
CA LYS A 1036 14.32 52.40 22.39
C LYS A 1036 15.43 51.73 23.25
N THR A 1037 15.57 50.39 23.14
CA THR A 1037 16.51 49.69 22.21
C THR A 1037 16.44 48.14 22.24
N SER A 1038 16.89 47.54 21.14
CA SER A 1038 17.51 46.20 20.91
C SER A 1038 17.26 44.93 21.77
N LYS A 1039 17.04 43.82 21.04
CA LYS A 1039 17.45 42.39 21.27
C LYS A 1039 18.90 42.25 21.83
N PRO A 1040 19.37 41.07 22.39
CA PRO A 1040 19.05 39.71 21.91
C PRO A 1040 19.06 38.50 22.90
N MET A 1041 18.51 37.37 22.38
CA MET A 1041 18.92 35.94 22.46
C MET A 1041 19.48 35.25 23.73
N GLN A 1042 19.00 33.99 23.90
CA GLN A 1042 19.71 32.79 24.43
C GLN A 1042 20.02 32.74 25.96
N ALA A 1043 20.09 31.57 26.63
CA ALA A 1043 19.74 30.18 26.29
C ALA A 1043 19.64 29.31 27.58
N LYS A 1044 19.34 28.00 27.42
CA LYS A 1044 19.55 26.90 28.40
C LYS A 1044 18.68 26.91 29.67
N GLU A 1045 18.53 25.82 30.43
CA GLU A 1045 18.36 24.37 30.14
C GLU A 1045 18.05 23.67 31.49
N SER A 1046 17.82 22.35 31.50
CA SER A 1046 17.79 21.48 32.70
C SER A 1046 16.62 21.71 33.71
N LYS A 1047 16.41 20.85 34.71
CA LYS A 1047 16.07 19.40 34.73
C LYS A 1047 15.81 19.01 36.20
N SER A 1048 15.17 17.85 36.42
CA SER A 1048 15.14 17.10 37.70
C SER A 1048 14.36 17.73 38.88
N MET A 1049 14.16 17.05 40.00
CA MET A 1049 13.42 15.79 40.24
C MET A 1049 13.25 15.56 41.77
N GLN A 1050 12.30 14.70 42.16
CA GLN A 1050 12.31 13.89 43.41
C GLN A 1050 12.28 14.58 44.81
N ALA A 1051 11.04 14.79 45.29
CA ALA A 1051 10.40 14.00 46.37
C ALA A 1051 10.99 13.85 47.79
N LYS A 1052 10.09 13.98 48.80
CA LYS A 1052 9.85 13.11 50.01
C LYS A 1052 9.56 13.87 51.33
N LYS A 1053 8.50 13.39 52.01
CA LYS A 1053 8.32 13.19 53.48
C LYS A 1053 7.93 14.35 54.44
N THR A 1054 6.63 14.32 54.83
CA THR A 1054 6.09 14.31 56.24
C THR A 1054 6.36 15.52 57.18
N LYS A 1055 5.62 15.77 58.29
CA LYS A 1055 4.69 14.95 59.11
C LYS A 1055 3.73 15.82 59.97
N SER A 1056 2.76 15.17 60.64
CA SER A 1056 1.99 15.65 61.82
C SER A 1056 0.86 16.65 61.54
N LEU A 1057 -0.19 16.82 62.37
CA LEU A 1057 -0.38 16.44 63.80
C LEU A 1057 -1.72 15.71 64.05
N GLU A 1058 -1.88 15.12 65.25
CA GLU A 1058 -3.04 14.31 65.68
C GLU A 1058 -3.89 15.04 66.74
N LEU A 1059 -5.11 14.56 67.00
CA LEU A 1059 -5.69 14.57 68.36
C LEU A 1059 -6.60 13.34 68.60
N ASN A 1060 -6.62 12.85 69.84
CA ASN A 1060 -7.31 11.62 70.30
C ASN A 1060 -8.72 11.97 70.89
N ARG A 1061 -9.63 11.07 71.32
CA ARG A 1061 -9.61 9.74 71.99
C ARG A 1061 -10.99 9.04 71.75
N ALA A 1062 -11.09 7.73 71.45
CA ALA A 1062 -11.41 6.58 72.35
C ALA A 1062 -12.81 6.64 73.07
N ILE A 1063 -13.63 5.59 73.28
CA ILE A 1063 -13.56 4.08 73.27
C ILE A 1063 -14.99 3.54 72.88
N GLY A 1064 -15.28 2.33 72.34
CA GLY A 1064 -14.44 1.26 71.78
C GLY A 1064 -14.64 -0.20 72.32
N MET A 1065 -15.81 -0.87 72.21
CA MET A 1065 -15.96 -2.30 72.64
C MET A 1065 -17.15 -3.10 72.01
N VAL A 1066 -17.04 -4.45 72.05
CA VAL A 1066 -18.05 -5.53 71.74
C VAL A 1066 -18.32 -5.88 70.26
N SER A 1067 -18.56 -7.18 69.99
CA SER A 1067 -18.76 -7.81 68.67
C SER A 1067 -19.86 -8.90 68.66
N SER A 1068 -20.70 -8.89 67.61
CA SER A 1068 -21.72 -9.91 67.29
C SER A 1068 -22.25 -9.73 65.85
N SER A 1069 -23.29 -10.46 65.43
CA SER A 1069 -23.16 -11.66 64.59
C SER A 1069 -24.49 -12.09 63.95
N GLU A 1070 -24.48 -12.45 62.65
CA GLU A 1070 -25.57 -13.14 61.90
C GLU A 1070 -26.93 -12.38 61.81
N SER A 1071 -27.92 -12.73 60.96
CA SER A 1071 -27.89 -13.19 59.56
C SER A 1071 -29.28 -13.06 58.86
N ASN A 1072 -29.32 -12.62 57.59
CA ASN A 1072 -30.47 -12.65 56.65
C ASN A 1072 -31.81 -12.01 57.16
N PRO A 1073 -32.96 -12.20 56.48
CA PRO A 1073 -33.40 -11.38 55.34
C PRO A 1073 -34.76 -10.68 55.61
N PRO A 1074 -35.47 -10.20 54.57
CA PRO A 1074 -36.93 -10.41 54.57
C PRO A 1074 -37.48 -11.01 53.26
N THR A 1075 -38.72 -11.49 53.32
CA THR A 1075 -39.50 -12.14 52.23
C THR A 1075 -40.99 -12.03 52.56
N GLU A 1076 -41.88 -11.88 51.57
CA GLU A 1076 -43.31 -12.28 51.58
C GLU A 1076 -43.85 -12.11 50.13
N LEU A 1077 -44.63 -13.00 49.46
CA LEU A 1077 -45.76 -13.91 49.79
C LEU A 1077 -47.15 -13.24 49.72
N THR A 1078 -48.27 -13.91 49.37
CA THR A 1078 -48.56 -15.34 49.02
C THR A 1078 -48.76 -15.51 47.48
N ALA A 1079 -49.46 -16.45 46.80
CA ALA A 1079 -50.36 -17.61 47.02
C ALA A 1079 -50.27 -18.54 45.75
N SER A 1080 -50.64 -19.83 45.59
CA SER A 1080 -51.52 -20.88 46.21
C SER A 1080 -53.04 -20.73 45.95
N ALA A 1081 -53.80 -21.71 45.40
CA ALA A 1081 -53.57 -23.08 44.84
C ALA A 1081 -54.75 -23.41 43.84
N SER A 1082 -55.10 -24.63 43.34
CA SER A 1082 -54.74 -26.04 43.61
C SER A 1082 -55.03 -27.00 42.40
N ASP A 1083 -54.80 -28.30 42.63
CA ASP A 1083 -55.08 -29.52 41.81
C ASP A 1083 -56.55 -30.06 41.97
N PRO A 1084 -57.03 -31.20 41.36
CA PRO A 1084 -56.38 -32.19 40.45
C PRO A 1084 -57.19 -32.77 39.22
N SER A 1085 -56.50 -33.63 38.42
CA SER A 1085 -56.92 -35.01 37.98
C SER A 1085 -57.21 -35.39 36.49
N ILE A 1086 -56.33 -36.27 35.95
CA ILE A 1086 -56.58 -37.59 35.29
C ILE A 1086 -57.09 -37.72 33.81
N THR A 1087 -56.50 -38.72 33.11
CA THR A 1087 -56.88 -39.43 31.83
C THR A 1087 -56.68 -38.84 30.40
N ASN A 1088 -55.63 -39.35 29.72
CA ASN A 1088 -55.62 -40.19 28.47
C ASN A 1088 -56.14 -39.74 27.05
N GLN A 1089 -55.44 -40.27 26.02
CA GLN A 1089 -55.77 -40.44 24.57
C GLN A 1089 -55.73 -39.20 23.66
N VAL A 1090 -54.70 -38.97 22.81
CA VAL A 1090 -54.41 -39.58 21.47
C VAL A 1090 -55.64 -39.49 20.54
N PRO A 1091 -55.60 -38.74 19.40
CA PRO A 1091 -54.72 -39.06 18.26
C PRO A 1091 -54.12 -37.88 17.44
N SER A 1092 -53.22 -38.22 16.51
CA SER A 1092 -52.68 -37.34 15.44
C SER A 1092 -53.58 -37.32 14.19
N PRO A 1093 -53.35 -36.38 13.25
CA PRO A 1093 -52.86 -36.84 11.94
C PRO A 1093 -51.76 -35.97 11.27
N ARG A 1094 -51.32 -36.49 10.10
CA ARG A 1094 -50.33 -35.99 9.12
C ARG A 1094 -50.76 -34.61 8.54
N THR A 1095 -49.91 -33.78 7.89
CA THR A 1095 -49.11 -34.09 6.67
C THR A 1095 -47.85 -33.24 6.43
N ASN A 1096 -47.01 -33.78 5.54
CA ASN A 1096 -45.79 -33.23 4.90
C ASN A 1096 -45.76 -31.72 4.61
N ASN A 1097 -44.54 -31.16 4.60
CA ASN A 1097 -44.00 -30.55 3.37
C ASN A 1097 -42.46 -30.62 3.34
N ASN A 1098 -41.92 -31.07 2.22
CA ASN A 1098 -40.48 -31.07 1.89
C ASN A 1098 -40.26 -30.17 0.65
N SER A 1099 -38.99 -29.99 0.30
CA SER A 1099 -38.47 -29.41 -0.94
C SER A 1099 -38.45 -27.88 -1.15
N LEU A 1100 -37.27 -27.32 -0.87
CA LEU A 1100 -36.76 -26.14 -1.58
C LEU A 1100 -35.98 -26.52 -2.85
N LEU A 1101 -35.40 -27.74 -2.89
CA LEU A 1101 -34.54 -28.22 -3.98
C LEU A 1101 -35.30 -28.53 -5.28
N ASP A 1102 -36.46 -29.21 -5.22
CA ASP A 1102 -37.26 -29.54 -6.42
C ASP A 1102 -37.74 -28.29 -7.17
N ARG A 1103 -37.96 -27.18 -6.45
CA ARG A 1103 -38.32 -25.88 -7.05
C ARG A 1103 -37.21 -25.31 -7.93
N ILE A 1104 -35.94 -25.54 -7.61
CA ILE A 1104 -34.80 -25.10 -8.42
C ILE A 1104 -34.72 -25.92 -9.72
N GLN A 1105 -34.96 -27.24 -9.62
CA GLN A 1105 -34.89 -28.14 -10.77
C GLN A 1105 -36.04 -27.99 -11.76
N THR A 1106 -37.18 -27.41 -11.32
CA THR A 1106 -38.35 -27.16 -12.18
C THR A 1106 -38.20 -25.91 -13.08
N MET A 1107 -37.37 -24.93 -12.70
CA MET A 1107 -37.14 -23.69 -13.47
C MET A 1107 -36.37 -23.91 -14.78
N LEU A 1108 -35.63 -25.02 -14.92
CA LEU A 1108 -34.68 -25.25 -16.02
C LEU A 1108 -35.23 -26.15 -17.15
N SER A 1109 -36.52 -26.55 -17.10
CA SER A 1109 -37.04 -27.66 -17.89
C SER A 1109 -38.22 -27.37 -18.83
N SER A 1110 -38.56 -26.09 -19.12
CA SER A 1110 -39.76 -25.77 -19.91
C SER A 1110 -39.63 -24.58 -20.88
N SER A 1111 -38.80 -24.73 -21.91
CA SER A 1111 -38.79 -23.83 -23.10
C SER A 1111 -38.41 -24.58 -24.40
N ASN A 1112 -39.03 -25.73 -24.64
CA ASN A 1112 -38.87 -26.51 -25.88
C ASN A 1112 -39.71 -25.94 -27.04
N ILE A 1113 -39.08 -25.48 -28.12
CA ILE A 1113 -39.64 -25.55 -29.48
C ILE A 1113 -38.56 -26.11 -30.43
N SER A 1114 -38.97 -27.05 -31.28
CA SER A 1114 -38.14 -27.88 -32.17
C SER A 1114 -37.72 -27.17 -33.47
N SER A 1115 -36.56 -27.53 -34.05
CA SER A 1115 -36.54 -28.02 -35.45
C SER A 1115 -35.18 -28.56 -35.95
N ALA A 1116 -35.28 -29.70 -36.65
CA ALA A 1116 -34.55 -30.18 -37.84
C ALA A 1116 -33.00 -30.04 -38.01
N GLN A 1117 -32.40 -31.13 -38.50
CA GLN A 1117 -31.09 -31.15 -39.17
C GLN A 1117 -31.23 -31.04 -40.71
N ALA A 1118 -30.12 -30.67 -41.38
CA ALA A 1118 -29.60 -31.21 -42.66
C ALA A 1118 -29.44 -30.25 -43.87
N THR A 1119 -28.53 -30.65 -44.78
CA THR A 1119 -28.25 -30.14 -46.17
C THR A 1119 -27.66 -28.71 -46.27
N LEU A 1120 -26.48 -28.49 -46.88
CA LEU A 1120 -26.14 -28.37 -48.34
C LEU A 1120 -26.84 -27.15 -49.02
N SER A 1121 -26.20 -26.28 -49.81
CA SER A 1121 -24.85 -26.29 -50.45
C SER A 1121 -24.30 -24.88 -50.81
N SER A 1122 -23.03 -24.82 -51.26
CA SER A 1122 -22.31 -23.71 -51.94
C SER A 1122 -22.98 -23.21 -53.26
N PRO A 1123 -22.59 -22.08 -53.94
CA PRO A 1123 -21.23 -21.46 -54.00
C PRO A 1123 -21.06 -19.92 -54.22
N GLY A 1124 -19.81 -19.42 -54.05
CA GLY A 1124 -19.22 -18.27 -54.81
C GLY A 1124 -19.62 -16.83 -54.41
N ILE A 1125 -18.89 -15.75 -54.74
CA ILE A 1125 -17.51 -15.55 -55.29
C ILE A 1125 -16.89 -14.28 -54.65
N ASN A 1126 -15.59 -14.35 -54.34
CA ASN A 1126 -14.59 -13.29 -54.09
C ASN A 1126 -14.99 -11.80 -53.91
N LEU A 1127 -14.54 -11.23 -52.78
CA LEU A 1127 -13.50 -10.19 -52.80
C LEU A 1127 -12.58 -10.37 -51.56
N ALA A 1128 -11.33 -9.87 -51.62
CA ALA A 1128 -10.28 -10.12 -50.62
C ALA A 1128 -10.63 -9.52 -49.24
N VAL A 1129 -10.18 -10.04 -48.09
CA VAL A 1129 -8.81 -10.48 -47.73
C VAL A 1129 -8.79 -11.86 -47.04
N ASN A 1130 -7.70 -12.64 -47.21
CA ASN A 1130 -7.47 -13.87 -46.46
C ASN A 1130 -6.00 -14.05 -46.03
N GLN A 1131 -5.78 -14.98 -45.10
CA GLN A 1131 -4.59 -15.21 -44.27
C GLN A 1131 -3.41 -15.89 -44.99
N SER A 1132 -2.21 -15.81 -44.39
CA SER A 1132 -1.26 -16.93 -44.23
C SER A 1132 -0.05 -16.50 -43.39
N GLN A 1133 0.72 -17.34 -42.69
CA GLN A 1133 0.55 -18.66 -42.01
C GLN A 1133 1.90 -18.89 -41.21
N HIS A 1134 2.24 -19.95 -40.48
CA HIS A 1134 1.84 -21.37 -40.47
C HIS A 1134 1.90 -21.99 -39.07
N ALA A 1135 1.07 -23.02 -38.88
CA ALA A 1135 1.50 -24.29 -38.28
C ALA A 1135 1.08 -25.42 -39.24
N ALA A 1136 1.91 -26.46 -39.43
CA ALA A 1136 1.57 -27.70 -40.14
C ALA A 1136 2.65 -28.78 -39.92
N THR A 1137 2.36 -30.04 -40.25
CA THR A 1137 3.19 -31.22 -39.95
C THR A 1137 3.44 -32.15 -41.16
N ASN A 1138 4.45 -33.02 -41.01
CA ASN A 1138 4.62 -34.34 -41.66
C ASN A 1138 5.16 -34.47 -43.11
N VAL A 1139 5.65 -35.70 -43.35
CA VAL A 1139 5.89 -36.43 -44.62
C VAL A 1139 7.32 -36.38 -45.22
N LEU A 1140 7.97 -37.55 -45.20
CA LEU A 1140 9.20 -37.95 -45.94
C LEU A 1140 8.96 -38.05 -47.46
N PRO A 1141 10.00 -38.06 -48.33
CA PRO A 1141 10.30 -39.34 -49.01
C PRO A 1141 11.76 -39.59 -49.50
N LYS A 1142 11.99 -40.85 -49.96
CA LYS A 1142 12.99 -41.35 -50.94
C LYS A 1142 14.44 -41.72 -50.50
N THR A 1143 14.58 -43.00 -50.11
CA THR A 1143 15.50 -44.05 -50.68
C THR A 1143 17.02 -43.80 -50.79
N GLN A 1144 17.88 -44.70 -50.30
CA GLN A 1144 18.29 -45.94 -51.02
C GLN A 1144 18.92 -47.07 -50.14
N ARG A 1145 18.67 -48.33 -50.58
CA ARG A 1145 19.51 -49.57 -50.49
C ARG A 1145 20.02 -50.16 -49.13
N LYS A 1146 19.25 -51.15 -48.62
CA LYS A 1146 19.60 -52.55 -48.22
C LYS A 1146 21.08 -53.05 -48.32
N PRO A 1147 21.47 -54.18 -47.64
CA PRO A 1147 21.10 -54.72 -46.30
C PRO A 1147 22.24 -55.54 -45.58
N ALA A 1148 21.89 -56.37 -44.57
CA ALA A 1148 22.64 -57.51 -43.98
C ALA A 1148 23.85 -57.17 -43.06
N LYS A 1149 24.22 -57.93 -42.00
CA LYS A 1149 23.73 -59.18 -41.33
C LYS A 1149 24.17 -59.09 -39.82
N LYS A 1150 24.08 -60.05 -38.87
CA LYS A 1150 23.85 -61.52 -38.83
C LYS A 1150 23.11 -61.95 -37.51
N SER A 1151 23.52 -63.04 -36.88
CA SER A 1151 23.15 -63.68 -35.59
C SER A 1151 23.95 -63.14 -34.38
N GLY A 1152 23.61 -63.39 -33.10
CA GLY A 1152 22.44 -64.08 -32.50
C GLY A 1152 22.76 -64.95 -31.26
N SER A 1153 21.74 -65.17 -30.40
CA SER A 1153 21.60 -66.22 -29.35
C SER A 1153 22.44 -66.19 -28.05
N ASN A 1154 21.78 -66.66 -26.97
CA ASN A 1154 22.30 -67.15 -25.67
C ASN A 1154 22.94 -66.14 -24.68
N SER A 1155 22.94 -66.30 -23.34
CA SER A 1155 21.98 -66.79 -22.29
C SER A 1155 22.76 -67.38 -21.09
N ARG A 1156 22.19 -67.26 -19.88
CA ARG A 1156 22.50 -68.00 -18.61
C ARG A 1156 23.59 -67.49 -17.65
N ASP A 1157 23.11 -67.22 -16.43
CA ASP A 1157 23.51 -67.76 -15.10
C ASP A 1157 24.88 -67.49 -14.43
N ALA A 1158 24.78 -67.34 -13.10
CA ALA A 1158 25.81 -67.41 -12.05
C ALA A 1158 26.93 -66.34 -12.00
N GLY A 1159 27.55 -66.04 -10.85
CA GLY A 1159 27.17 -66.39 -9.48
C GLY A 1159 28.32 -66.41 -8.45
N LYS A 1160 28.10 -65.77 -7.28
CA LYS A 1160 28.79 -65.97 -5.98
C LYS A 1160 30.34 -65.89 -5.88
N SER A 1161 30.81 -64.79 -5.29
CA SER A 1161 31.74 -64.69 -4.13
C SER A 1161 32.93 -65.66 -3.94
N GLN A 1162 34.13 -65.09 -3.68
CA GLN A 1162 35.19 -65.74 -2.90
C GLN A 1162 36.01 -64.73 -2.07
N LEU A 1163 36.83 -65.20 -1.11
CA LEU A 1163 37.35 -64.40 0.02
C LEU A 1163 38.71 -64.95 0.53
N THR A 1164 39.78 -64.14 0.48
CA THR A 1164 41.10 -64.28 1.17
C THR A 1164 41.81 -62.92 1.11
N LEU A 1165 42.38 -62.33 2.18
CA LEU A 1165 43.62 -62.69 2.93
C LEU A 1165 44.91 -62.51 2.09
N ASP A 1166 45.99 -61.85 2.54
CA ASP A 1166 46.37 -61.34 3.90
C ASP A 1166 47.52 -60.27 3.86
N ILE A 1167 48.01 -59.85 5.04
CA ILE A 1167 49.33 -59.21 5.38
C ILE A 1167 49.40 -57.65 5.52
N SER A 1168 50.00 -57.21 6.64
CA SER A 1168 50.43 -55.83 7.03
C SER A 1168 51.94 -55.88 7.43
N PRO A 1169 52.60 -55.08 8.34
CA PRO A 1169 52.32 -53.85 9.14
C PRO A 1169 53.31 -52.68 8.78
N VAL A 1170 53.61 -51.57 9.49
CA VAL A 1170 54.05 -51.25 10.89
C VAL A 1170 53.87 -49.69 11.06
N ILE A 1171 53.11 -49.11 12.01
CA ILE A 1171 53.35 -48.88 13.47
C ILE A 1171 54.51 -47.84 13.70
N ARG A 1172 54.44 -46.77 14.53
CA ARG A 1172 53.98 -46.59 15.93
C ARG A 1172 53.72 -45.10 16.28
N LYS A 1173 52.98 -44.82 17.37
CA LYS A 1173 53.02 -43.54 18.15
C LYS A 1173 54.02 -43.68 19.34
N PRO A 1174 54.26 -42.63 20.15
CA PRO A 1174 53.49 -42.54 21.42
C PRO A 1174 53.20 -41.09 21.90
N SER A 1175 52.58 -41.00 23.08
CA SER A 1175 52.34 -39.78 23.88
C SER A 1175 52.67 -40.08 25.36
N SER A 1176 52.81 -39.05 26.22
CA SER A 1176 52.30 -39.00 27.63
C SER A 1176 52.97 -37.88 28.47
N ALA A 1177 52.32 -37.57 29.61
CA ALA A 1177 52.78 -36.84 30.80
C ALA A 1177 53.18 -35.35 30.67
N LYS A 1178 53.20 -34.52 31.73
CA LYS A 1178 52.33 -34.25 32.93
C LYS A 1178 53.18 -33.52 33.98
N ASN A 1179 52.66 -32.38 34.47
CA ASN A 1179 52.70 -31.91 35.87
C ASN A 1179 53.91 -31.17 36.50
N ILE A 1180 53.53 -30.13 37.29
CA ILE A 1180 53.98 -29.75 38.66
C ILE A 1180 55.04 -28.61 38.88
N LEU A 1181 54.74 -27.75 39.89
CA LEU A 1181 55.52 -26.65 40.54
C LEU A 1181 55.84 -25.37 39.70
N ARG A 1182 56.01 -24.16 40.27
CA ARG A 1182 55.37 -23.46 41.44
C ARG A 1182 55.82 -21.98 41.51
N ARG A 1183 54.95 -21.07 42.00
CA ARG A 1183 55.23 -19.65 42.41
C ARG A 1183 55.67 -18.71 41.25
N GLY A 1184 55.42 -17.40 41.31
CA GLY A 1184 54.65 -16.58 42.25
C GLY A 1184 55.07 -15.10 42.16
N ILE A 1185 54.42 -14.20 42.94
CA ILE A 1185 54.73 -12.76 43.14
C ILE A 1185 54.32 -11.88 41.90
N ILE A 1186 53.33 -10.96 41.99
CA ILE A 1186 53.31 -9.60 42.63
C ILE A 1186 54.15 -8.61 41.79
N LYS A 1187 53.68 -7.41 41.38
CA LYS A 1187 52.46 -6.63 41.71
C LYS A 1187 52.15 -5.58 40.58
N ASP A 1188 51.04 -4.84 40.74
CA ASP A 1188 50.82 -3.37 40.56
C ASP A 1188 51.81 -2.52 39.71
N ASP A 1189 51.43 -1.44 39.00
CA ASP A 1189 50.13 -0.73 38.91
C ASP A 1189 50.05 0.19 37.64
N SER A 1190 49.00 1.01 37.54
CA SER A 1190 48.93 2.42 37.07
C SER A 1190 49.97 2.98 36.07
N SER A 1191 49.68 3.89 35.13
CA SER A 1191 48.44 4.57 34.67
C SER A 1191 48.85 5.67 33.68
N GLU A 1192 47.96 6.07 32.75
CA GLU A 1192 47.95 7.44 32.16
C GLU A 1192 49.20 7.85 31.31
N ASN A 1193 49.20 8.90 30.48
CA ASN A 1193 48.08 9.63 29.87
C ASN A 1193 48.43 10.14 28.44
N GLU A 1194 47.45 10.82 27.83
CA GLU A 1194 47.54 11.97 26.92
C GLU A 1194 48.90 12.73 26.80
N SER A 1195 49.25 13.46 25.72
CA SER A 1195 48.76 13.59 24.33
C SER A 1195 49.61 14.67 23.56
N ILE A 1196 49.19 15.07 22.35
CA ILE A 1196 49.45 16.39 21.68
C ILE A 1196 50.81 16.64 20.97
N ALA A 1197 50.72 17.42 19.87
CA ALA A 1197 51.74 18.21 19.14
C ALA A 1197 52.76 17.52 18.19
N SER A 1198 52.49 17.72 16.89
CA SER A 1198 53.35 18.36 15.85
C SER A 1198 54.70 18.97 16.28
N THR A 1199 55.75 19.07 15.44
CA THR A 1199 55.80 19.46 14.00
C THR A 1199 57.01 18.87 13.25
N ASP A 1200 56.95 18.88 11.91
CA ASP A 1200 58.01 19.03 10.88
C ASP A 1200 59.36 18.28 10.98
N GLY A 1201 59.79 17.64 9.88
CA GLY A 1201 61.20 17.27 9.67
C GLY A 1201 61.49 16.05 8.78
N GLU A 1202 62.03 16.32 7.59
CA GLU A 1202 63.06 15.53 6.86
C GLU A 1202 62.91 14.00 6.63
N ASP A 1203 62.63 13.63 5.37
CA ASP A 1203 63.25 12.48 4.68
C ASP A 1203 64.81 12.65 4.65
N PRO A 1204 65.63 11.59 4.44
CA PRO A 1204 65.27 10.26 3.93
C PRO A 1204 65.88 9.06 4.69
N PHE A 1205 65.43 7.83 4.39
CA PHE A 1205 66.27 6.64 4.57
C PHE A 1205 66.21 5.64 3.39
N HIS A 1206 67.34 4.98 3.15
CA HIS A 1206 67.56 4.07 2.03
C HIS A 1206 68.12 2.74 2.55
N GLY A 1207 67.73 1.62 1.94
CA GLY A 1207 68.39 0.34 2.11
C GLY A 1207 67.77 -0.62 3.13
N SER A 1208 67.19 -1.70 2.62
CA SER A 1208 67.16 -3.00 3.28
C SER A 1208 67.48 -4.08 2.24
N THR A 1209 68.34 -5.03 2.59
CA THR A 1209 68.78 -6.11 1.71
C THR A 1209 68.67 -7.45 2.43
N GLU A 1210 67.90 -8.35 1.82
CA GLU A 1210 68.11 -9.81 1.78
C GLU A 1210 68.44 -10.57 3.08
N ASN A 1211 67.42 -11.24 3.61
CA ASN A 1211 67.39 -12.71 3.76
C ASN A 1211 65.94 -13.21 3.64
#